data_AF-A0A2D5Z7C8-F1
#
_entry.id   AF-A0A2D5Z7C8-F1
#
_cell.length_a   1.000
_cell.length_b   1.000
_cell.length_c   1.000
_cell.angle_alpha   90.00
_cell.angle_beta   90.00
_cell.angle_gamma   90.00
#
_symmetry.space_group_name_H-M   'P 1'
#
loop_
_entity.id
_entity.type
_entity.pdbx_description
1 polymer ?
#
loop_
_entity_poly.entity_id
_entity_poly.type
_entity_poly.pdbx_seq_one_letter_code
_entity_poly.pdbx_strand_id
1 'polypeptide(L)'
;MKKRTSILLVTLLALAVFAGLGLGLWRLQQWRIQRREARIAALEAEIPAANTSRAAGAARQLLAMDPDRHDVRLRLARVLLDMGQQATARETLRHFRDRKSPHFIPAYMLLVRAYLDEATDLALRGPDGATPEAYDEVRGAVESALESADNVLVQIADRPGHEVQVLLSEARARRVKLMLLHHRLRGIDAKIQRVRAVDFEEEVRALADRQRKLRDRIQTLQDELIERCRRVIEHEPAHAMARALMFEMWLEAGAFDRARAAAGDFVSAPASDPNVVAHVAETLLDLENQYGQPPRDEDAALARRLLDRSQIAESRDIACLVARLSLLVRDGAADEAIRLAEDILALHPGHVRTVCLLAAAHLQRDESEKVVEMLDRFQRRVDTPRVASLLGIAMIRSGSVPGGQSKLRHAIELREGFLPAYLDLAESMASAGHVIEAEPEILAAVGLSPKHPRVVALHARLLLERRDRSRLSAFLMPASPPGDAALDETGLLGPRDVLLASAMALDHLDLVGRLCDWRLAAIPSDRLALVARAWRLTEPVNRRAVASTVVASMIQQLSADPMQRRRALAPVEQDGGAGDFESLDGVIPARQMLREARFHAGAYSRAESMLAEALRHWPSADALVDQRRRLGLWLDWYEATPSAPSGMEPEASAPTAALIRMLEALRRGSPEKLHEVLRALLERHPWAEPVVLIAIAHLMQRPEAAEHVDALLGVVDDVNPRLALLAGARVDLVRGDPREGLIKIELLFRSEPSGSEVRRMAADIHARLCLAATRYEEAVGVFDNLSITAPDQQLDMKLALTRVMAENDRETAGVVLATMLRRTNLQGSTRMTPYWLDRVLAQGETFIDDDQLVDLLKEAQPSRDLWPVMRLYHVRALLRLKRLPAARVVLAQLEARKGDAPAVAGLREALDAAPEGAGP
;
A
#
# COMPACT_ATOMS: atom_id res chain seq x y z
N MET A 1 104.99 47.55 32.45
CA MET A 1 104.19 46.37 32.84
C MET A 1 102.68 46.63 32.95
N LYS A 2 102.22 47.74 33.57
CA LYS A 2 100.78 48.05 33.73
C LYS A 2 99.92 48.12 32.44
N LYS A 3 100.46 48.55 31.30
CA LYS A 3 99.72 48.62 30.02
C LYS A 3 99.45 47.24 29.38
N ARG A 4 100.35 46.26 29.57
CA ARG A 4 100.20 44.89 29.02
C ARG A 4 99.19 44.07 29.82
N THR A 5 99.11 44.27 31.15
CA THR A 5 98.12 43.60 32.01
C THR A 5 96.70 44.10 31.77
N SER A 6 96.49 45.39 31.48
CA SER A 6 95.16 45.91 31.13
C SER A 6 94.64 45.38 29.78
N ILE A 7 95.51 45.24 28.77
CA ILE A 7 95.12 44.66 27.48
C ILE A 7 94.75 43.19 27.66
N LEU A 8 95.53 42.44 28.45
CA LEU A 8 95.27 41.01 28.73
C LEU A 8 93.95 40.79 29.48
N LEU A 9 93.65 41.67 30.45
CA LEU A 9 92.39 41.66 31.21
C LEU A 9 91.19 41.98 30.30
N VAL A 10 91.31 42.99 29.43
CA VAL A 10 90.24 43.36 28.48
C VAL A 10 90.03 42.24 27.45
N THR A 11 91.08 41.59 26.96
CA THR A 11 90.94 40.44 26.06
C THR A 11 90.32 39.22 26.75
N LEU A 12 90.66 38.94 28.01
CA LEU A 12 90.03 37.87 28.80
C LEU A 12 88.55 38.16 29.08
N LEU A 13 88.21 39.41 29.38
CA LEU A 13 86.83 39.84 29.59
C LEU A 13 86.01 39.74 28.29
N ALA A 14 86.60 40.16 27.16
CA ALA A 14 85.98 40.00 25.84
C ALA A 14 85.78 38.52 25.48
N LEU A 15 86.76 37.65 25.76
CA LEU A 15 86.64 36.20 25.55
C LEU A 15 85.54 35.58 26.43
N ALA A 16 85.42 36.01 27.69
CA ALA A 16 84.37 35.57 28.59
C ALA A 16 82.97 36.03 28.14
N VAL A 17 82.85 37.26 27.62
CA VAL A 17 81.60 37.77 27.03
C VAL A 17 81.23 37.03 25.74
N PHE A 18 82.20 36.75 24.86
CA PHE A 18 81.99 35.94 23.67
C PHE A 18 81.61 34.49 24.00
N ALA A 19 82.23 33.89 25.01
CA ALA A 19 81.87 32.55 25.50
C ALA A 19 80.46 32.54 26.12
N GLY A 20 80.10 33.57 26.89
CA GLY A 20 78.76 33.73 27.47
C GLY A 20 77.67 33.95 26.43
N LEU A 21 77.93 34.78 25.40
CA LEU A 21 77.03 34.95 24.26
C LEU A 21 76.93 33.67 23.42
N GLY A 22 78.04 32.95 23.23
CA GLY A 22 78.08 31.65 22.56
C GLY A 22 77.25 30.58 23.29
N LEU A 23 77.38 30.49 24.61
CA LEU A 23 76.57 29.60 25.47
C LEU A 23 75.09 30.00 25.48
N GLY A 24 74.78 31.30 25.47
CA GLY A 24 73.42 31.82 25.37
C GLY A 24 72.76 31.49 24.02
N LEU A 25 73.47 31.71 22.91
CA LEU A 25 73.04 31.35 21.56
C LEU A 25 72.87 29.84 21.38
N TRP A 26 73.78 29.04 21.94
CA TRP A 26 73.70 27.58 21.93
C TRP A 26 72.47 27.07 22.71
N ARG A 27 72.22 27.59 23.92
CA ARG A 27 71.01 27.26 24.70
C ARG A 27 69.73 27.69 23.99
N LEU A 28 69.72 28.85 23.33
CA LEU A 28 68.59 29.32 22.54
C LEU A 28 68.33 28.41 21.32
N GLN A 29 69.40 27.94 20.65
CA GLN A 29 69.29 26.97 19.56
C GLN A 29 68.77 25.62 20.06
N GLN A 30 69.29 25.10 21.17
CA GLN A 30 68.81 23.85 21.78
C GLN A 30 67.33 23.94 22.19
N TRP A 31 66.92 25.06 22.79
CA TRP A 31 65.51 25.31 23.12
C TRP A 31 64.61 25.38 21.88
N ARG A 32 65.08 26.03 20.80
CA ARG A 32 64.35 26.07 19.51
C ARG A 32 64.23 24.67 18.89
N ILE A 33 65.27 23.85 18.96
CA ILE A 33 65.27 22.46 18.49
C ILE A 33 64.26 21.64 19.30
N GLN A 34 64.35 21.65 20.64
CA GLN A 34 63.42 20.93 21.51
C GLN A 34 61.96 21.36 21.31
N ARG A 35 61.71 22.67 21.15
CA ARG A 35 60.35 23.17 20.89
C ARG A 35 59.84 22.76 19.51
N ARG A 36 60.72 22.70 18.51
CA ARG A 36 60.38 22.20 17.17
C ARG A 36 60.08 20.71 17.20
N GLU A 37 60.90 19.91 17.89
CA GLU A 37 60.71 18.47 18.07
C GLU A 37 59.42 18.14 18.84
N ALA A 38 59.15 18.84 19.95
CA ALA A 38 57.90 18.69 20.69
C ALA A 38 56.67 19.04 19.85
N ARG A 39 56.77 20.05 18.98
CA ARG A 39 55.70 20.41 18.04
C ARG A 39 55.52 19.36 16.94
N ILE A 40 56.61 18.80 16.42
CA ILE A 40 56.55 17.69 15.44
C ILE A 40 55.87 16.47 16.06
N ALA A 41 56.28 16.08 17.27
CA ALA A 41 55.69 14.94 17.99
C ALA A 41 54.19 15.13 18.29
N ALA A 42 53.78 16.35 18.68
CA ALA A 42 52.37 16.67 18.89
C ALA A 42 51.55 16.54 17.60
N LEU A 43 52.05 17.08 16.48
CA LEU A 43 51.37 16.98 15.19
C LEU A 43 51.34 15.53 14.66
N GLU A 44 52.37 14.73 14.92
CA GLU A 44 52.41 13.31 14.54
C GLU A 44 51.38 12.48 15.30
N ALA A 45 51.12 12.80 16.57
CA ALA A 45 50.08 12.18 17.38
C ALA A 45 48.66 12.53 16.89
N GLU A 46 48.48 13.67 16.21
CA GLU A 46 47.19 14.10 15.65
C GLU A 46 46.86 13.48 14.28
N ILE A 47 47.85 13.01 13.51
CA ILE A 47 47.62 12.38 12.20
C ILE A 47 46.74 11.11 12.27
N PRO A 48 46.93 10.18 13.22
CA PRO A 48 46.05 9.01 13.34
C PRO A 48 44.70 9.32 14.01
N ALA A 49 44.36 10.59 14.28
CA ALA A 49 43.13 10.94 14.97
C ALA A 49 41.88 10.63 14.12
N ALA A 50 40.80 10.21 14.79
CA ALA A 50 39.50 9.92 14.17
C ALA A 50 38.88 11.13 13.42
N ASN A 51 39.35 12.36 13.70
CA ASN A 51 38.93 13.55 12.98
C ASN A 51 39.84 13.81 11.77
N THR A 52 39.38 13.37 10.59
CA THR A 52 40.09 13.47 9.31
C THR A 52 40.50 14.91 8.95
N SER A 53 39.70 15.91 9.32
CA SER A 53 40.02 17.32 9.04
C SER A 53 41.21 17.84 9.86
N ARG A 54 41.29 17.44 11.14
CA ARG A 54 42.42 17.76 12.02
C ARG A 54 43.67 16.99 11.59
N ALA A 55 43.52 15.71 11.26
CA ALA A 55 44.61 14.87 10.75
C ALA A 55 45.22 15.45 9.46
N ALA A 56 44.39 15.90 8.50
CA ALA A 56 44.86 16.57 7.29
C ALA A 56 45.55 17.91 7.60
N GLY A 57 45.02 18.69 8.54
CA GLY A 57 45.63 19.94 9.01
C GLY A 57 47.02 19.71 9.63
N ALA A 58 47.13 18.73 10.51
CA ALA A 58 48.38 18.36 11.17
C ALA A 58 49.43 17.86 10.16
N ALA A 59 49.03 17.00 9.21
CA ALA A 59 49.92 16.51 8.17
C ALA A 59 50.39 17.63 7.22
N ARG A 60 49.52 18.58 6.85
CA ARG A 60 49.93 19.77 6.05
C ARG A 60 50.92 20.66 6.81
N GLN A 61 50.71 20.89 8.11
CA GLN A 61 51.64 21.67 8.93
C GLN A 61 53.00 20.98 9.05
N LEU A 62 53.02 19.66 9.17
CA LEU A 62 54.26 18.88 9.19
C LEU A 62 55.01 18.95 7.86
N LEU A 63 54.30 18.85 6.73
CA LEU A 63 54.92 19.00 5.40
C LEU A 63 55.42 20.42 5.11
N ALA A 64 54.80 21.44 5.72
CA ALA A 64 55.30 22.81 5.65
C ALA A 64 56.59 23.00 6.47
N MET A 65 56.77 22.22 7.55
CA MET A 65 57.98 22.23 8.38
C MET A 65 59.12 21.36 7.80
N ASP A 66 58.76 20.31 7.08
CA ASP A 66 59.68 19.38 6.41
C ASP A 66 59.02 18.78 5.14
N PRO A 67 59.32 19.33 3.95
CA PRO A 67 58.72 18.89 2.68
C PRO A 67 59.14 17.49 2.22
N ASP A 68 60.23 16.92 2.73
CA ASP A 68 60.80 15.66 2.23
C ASP A 68 60.27 14.41 2.95
N ARG A 69 59.30 14.59 3.87
CA ARG A 69 58.67 13.48 4.62
C ARG A 69 57.65 12.73 3.78
N HIS A 70 58.16 11.78 3.01
CA HIS A 70 57.40 10.91 2.12
C HIS A 70 56.29 10.10 2.83
N ASP A 71 56.54 9.63 4.04
CA ASP A 71 55.58 8.89 4.87
C ASP A 71 54.39 9.76 5.30
N VAL A 72 54.64 11.01 5.72
CA VAL A 72 53.59 11.99 6.08
C VAL A 72 52.79 12.39 4.84
N ARG A 73 53.45 12.53 3.69
CA ARG A 73 52.79 12.82 2.41
C ARG A 73 51.84 11.70 1.98
N LEU A 74 52.24 10.43 2.15
CA LEU A 74 51.36 9.28 1.91
C LEU A 74 50.16 9.24 2.87
N ARG A 75 50.37 9.51 4.16
CA ARG A 75 49.29 9.59 5.14
C ARG A 75 48.32 10.72 4.82
N LEU A 76 48.83 11.90 4.45
CA LEU A 76 48.00 13.03 4.01
C LEU A 76 47.16 12.62 2.79
N ALA A 77 47.77 12.01 1.77
CA ALA A 77 47.05 11.56 0.58
C ALA A 77 45.92 10.58 0.94
N ARG A 78 46.16 9.63 1.85
CA ARG A 78 45.11 8.71 2.34
C ARG A 78 43.97 9.46 3.04
N VAL A 79 44.29 10.36 3.97
CA VAL A 79 43.27 11.17 4.67
C VAL A 79 42.48 12.04 3.69
N LEU A 80 43.13 12.62 2.68
CA LEU A 80 42.45 13.39 1.64
C LEU A 80 41.48 12.53 0.82
N LEU A 81 41.85 11.28 0.50
CA LEU A 81 40.96 10.34 -0.18
C LEU A 81 39.76 9.96 0.70
N ASP A 82 39.98 9.71 2.00
CA ASP A 82 38.91 9.42 2.94
C ASP A 82 37.97 10.63 3.15
N MET A 83 38.46 11.85 2.91
CA MET A 83 37.67 13.09 2.86
C MET A 83 36.98 13.35 1.50
N GLY A 84 37.14 12.47 0.51
CA GLY A 84 36.60 12.66 -0.84
C GLY A 84 37.29 13.77 -1.64
N GLN A 85 38.53 14.14 -1.29
CA GLN A 85 39.32 15.16 -1.99
C GLN A 85 40.30 14.51 -2.98
N GLN A 86 39.78 13.81 -4.01
CA GLN A 86 40.61 13.02 -4.93
C GLN A 86 41.58 13.89 -5.73
N ALA A 87 41.16 15.06 -6.20
CA ALA A 87 42.03 15.98 -6.96
C ALA A 87 43.27 16.42 -6.15
N THR A 88 43.05 16.86 -4.91
CA THR A 88 44.12 17.29 -3.99
C THR A 88 45.03 16.12 -3.60
N ALA A 89 44.46 14.93 -3.41
CA ALA A 89 45.25 13.72 -3.15
C ALA A 89 46.16 13.37 -4.34
N ARG A 90 45.64 13.43 -5.58
CA ARG A 90 46.45 13.21 -6.80
C ARG A 90 47.60 14.19 -6.90
N GLU A 91 47.36 15.48 -6.65
CA GLU A 91 48.40 16.50 -6.66
C GLU A 91 49.48 16.21 -5.62
N THR A 92 49.08 15.82 -4.40
CA THR A 92 49.99 15.41 -3.34
C THR A 92 50.85 14.20 -3.75
N LEU A 93 50.29 13.26 -4.51
CA LEU A 93 50.97 12.03 -4.95
C LEU A 93 51.89 12.23 -6.18
N ARG A 94 51.72 13.30 -6.97
CA ARG A 94 52.56 13.59 -8.16
C ARG A 94 54.05 13.78 -7.85
N HIS A 95 54.40 13.99 -6.58
CA HIS A 95 55.79 14.13 -6.13
C HIS A 95 56.57 12.79 -6.12
N PHE A 96 55.89 11.64 -6.17
CA PHE A 96 56.51 10.32 -6.12
C PHE A 96 56.95 9.80 -7.51
N ARG A 97 57.85 10.52 -8.20
CA ARG A 97 58.29 10.13 -9.56
C ARG A 97 59.43 9.11 -9.60
N ASP A 98 60.18 8.97 -8.51
CA ASP A 98 61.32 8.06 -8.45
C ASP A 98 60.88 6.60 -8.24
N ARG A 99 61.05 5.79 -9.29
CA ARG A 99 60.72 4.35 -9.31
C ARG A 99 61.54 3.50 -8.35
N LYS A 100 62.65 4.03 -7.83
CA LYS A 100 63.52 3.36 -6.84
C LYS A 100 63.12 3.66 -5.39
N SER A 101 62.26 4.65 -5.17
CA SER A 101 61.79 4.98 -3.82
C SER A 101 60.94 3.83 -3.24
N PRO A 102 61.15 3.45 -1.96
CA PRO A 102 60.29 2.47 -1.29
C PRO A 102 58.83 2.96 -1.16
N HIS A 103 58.59 4.26 -1.30
CA HIS A 103 57.27 4.88 -1.26
C HIS A 103 56.58 4.95 -2.62
N PHE A 104 57.25 4.55 -3.71
CA PHE A 104 56.72 4.61 -5.07
C PHE A 104 55.44 3.77 -5.23
N ILE A 105 55.48 2.49 -4.85
CA ILE A 105 54.32 1.59 -5.01
C ILE A 105 53.15 2.02 -4.12
N PRO A 106 53.33 2.31 -2.81
CA PRO A 106 52.25 2.84 -1.98
C PRO A 106 51.63 4.14 -2.53
N ALA A 107 52.43 5.05 -3.08
CA ALA A 107 51.94 6.29 -3.69
C ALA A 107 51.09 6.01 -4.93
N TYR A 108 51.56 5.11 -5.80
CA TYR A 108 50.86 4.75 -7.03
C TYR A 108 49.57 3.97 -6.75
N MET A 109 49.56 3.11 -5.72
CA MET A 109 48.33 2.44 -5.27
C MET A 109 47.27 3.45 -4.76
N LEU A 110 47.68 4.47 -4.01
CA LEU A 110 46.78 5.56 -3.61
C LEU A 110 46.35 6.41 -4.81
N LEU A 111 47.20 6.54 -5.83
CA LEU A 111 46.87 7.26 -7.06
C LEU A 111 45.81 6.50 -7.88
N VAL A 112 45.96 5.18 -8.02
CA VAL A 112 44.93 4.31 -8.61
C VAL A 112 43.62 4.43 -7.84
N ARG A 113 43.66 4.34 -6.50
CA ARG A 113 42.48 4.55 -5.65
C ARG A 113 41.84 5.92 -5.92
N ALA A 114 42.63 6.99 -6.04
CA ALA A 114 42.11 8.32 -6.33
C ALA A 114 41.32 8.39 -7.64
N TYR A 115 41.85 7.79 -8.71
CA TYR A 115 41.17 7.72 -10.00
C TYR A 115 39.92 6.84 -9.96
N LEU A 116 39.99 5.68 -9.29
CA LEU A 116 38.84 4.78 -9.17
C LEU A 116 37.72 5.33 -8.27
N ASP A 117 38.07 6.02 -7.18
CA ASP A 117 37.09 6.66 -6.29
C ASP A 117 36.43 7.86 -7.01
N GLU A 118 37.17 8.62 -7.84
CA GLU A 118 36.61 9.67 -8.72
C GLU A 118 35.69 9.06 -9.79
N ALA A 119 36.13 7.99 -10.46
CA ALA A 119 35.34 7.30 -11.47
C ALA A 119 34.04 6.72 -10.88
N THR A 120 34.12 6.15 -9.68
CA THR A 120 32.95 5.67 -8.93
C THR A 120 32.00 6.81 -8.58
N ASP A 121 32.49 7.92 -8.04
CA ASP A 121 31.65 9.07 -7.66
C ASP A 121 30.94 9.67 -8.89
N LEU A 122 31.66 9.82 -10.01
CA LEU A 122 31.09 10.23 -11.29
C LEU A 122 30.04 9.24 -11.81
N ALA A 123 30.29 7.93 -11.71
CA ALA A 123 29.35 6.90 -12.13
C ALA A 123 28.11 6.80 -11.22
N LEU A 124 28.27 7.01 -9.90
CA LEU A 124 27.18 7.04 -8.92
C LEU A 124 26.28 8.26 -9.08
N ARG A 125 26.87 9.42 -9.39
CA ARG A 125 26.15 10.64 -9.80
C ARG A 125 25.52 10.51 -11.19
N GLY A 126 25.49 9.29 -11.74
CA GLY A 126 25.02 9.00 -13.08
C GLY A 126 23.73 9.75 -13.44
N PRO A 127 23.48 9.94 -14.73
CA PRO A 127 22.47 10.86 -15.23
C PRO A 127 21.06 10.26 -15.07
N ASP A 128 20.57 10.16 -13.84
CA ASP A 128 19.15 9.99 -13.57
C ASP A 128 18.46 11.28 -14.04
N GLY A 129 17.95 11.31 -15.27
CA GLY A 129 17.25 12.46 -15.87
C GLY A 129 18.09 13.38 -16.76
N ALA A 130 19.40 13.16 -16.90
CA ALA A 130 20.24 14.10 -17.66
C ALA A 130 20.06 13.96 -19.19
N THR A 131 20.33 15.06 -19.90
CA THR A 131 20.30 15.05 -21.36
C THR A 131 21.34 14.07 -21.92
N PRO A 132 21.15 13.55 -23.16
CA PRO A 132 22.15 12.72 -23.81
C PRO A 132 23.55 13.32 -23.84
N GLU A 133 23.67 14.66 -23.90
CA GLU A 133 24.98 15.34 -23.84
C GLU A 133 25.64 15.21 -22.45
N ALA A 134 24.88 15.39 -21.37
CA ALA A 134 25.39 15.22 -20.00
C ALA A 134 25.77 13.76 -19.71
N TYR A 135 25.05 12.80 -20.30
CA TYR A 135 25.42 11.38 -20.24
C TYR A 135 26.78 11.11 -20.90
N ASP A 136 26.98 11.64 -22.11
CA ASP A 136 28.21 11.43 -22.87
C ASP A 136 29.42 12.12 -22.21
N GLU A 137 29.21 13.27 -21.57
CA GLU A 137 30.23 13.98 -20.79
C GLU A 137 30.67 13.20 -19.54
N VAL A 138 29.70 12.74 -18.72
CA VAL A 138 29.99 11.93 -17.54
C VAL A 138 30.66 10.62 -17.94
N ARG A 139 30.19 9.95 -19.00
CA ARG A 139 30.85 8.75 -19.54
C ARG A 139 32.30 9.03 -19.92
N GLY A 140 32.56 10.11 -20.67
CA GLY A 140 33.91 10.47 -21.09
C GLY A 140 34.85 10.75 -19.91
N ALA A 141 34.35 11.43 -18.87
CA ALA A 141 35.11 11.68 -17.66
C ALA A 141 35.44 10.38 -16.89
N VAL A 142 34.46 9.47 -16.76
CA VAL A 142 34.68 8.15 -16.14
C VAL A 142 35.67 7.31 -16.94
N GLU A 143 35.53 7.25 -18.27
CA GLU A 143 36.45 6.53 -19.16
C GLU A 143 37.88 7.09 -19.05
N SER A 144 38.04 8.41 -19.00
CA SER A 144 39.34 9.06 -18.80
C SER A 144 39.97 8.74 -17.43
N ALA A 145 39.15 8.71 -16.37
CA ALA A 145 39.62 8.33 -15.04
C ALA A 145 40.02 6.85 -14.98
N LEU A 146 39.26 5.96 -15.62
CA LEU A 146 39.60 4.54 -15.73
C LEU A 146 40.88 4.31 -16.54
N GLU A 147 41.04 4.99 -17.68
CA GLU A 147 42.26 4.93 -18.49
C GLU A 147 43.48 5.44 -17.70
N SER A 148 43.29 6.49 -16.92
CA SER A 148 44.34 6.99 -16.02
C SER A 148 44.70 5.97 -14.93
N ALA A 149 43.72 5.27 -14.37
CA ALA A 149 43.95 4.20 -13.40
C ALA A 149 44.71 3.02 -14.04
N ASP A 150 44.31 2.57 -15.23
CA ASP A 150 44.96 1.49 -15.98
C ASP A 150 46.42 1.85 -16.32
N ASN A 151 46.66 3.07 -16.80
CA ASN A 151 48.02 3.56 -17.10
C ASN A 151 48.93 3.58 -15.87
N VAL A 152 48.38 3.81 -14.67
CA VAL A 152 49.12 3.74 -13.41
C VAL A 152 49.33 2.28 -12.99
N LEU A 153 48.31 1.41 -13.15
CA LEU A 153 48.38 -0.02 -12.85
C LEU A 153 49.46 -0.74 -13.67
N VAL A 154 49.54 -0.47 -14.98
CA VAL A 154 50.57 -1.06 -15.86
C VAL A 154 52.00 -0.75 -15.36
N GLN A 155 52.22 0.42 -14.74
CA GLN A 155 53.54 0.80 -14.22
C GLN A 155 53.96 0.03 -12.96
N ILE A 156 53.01 -0.61 -12.28
CA ILE A 156 53.24 -1.34 -11.03
C ILE A 156 52.92 -2.85 -11.14
N ALA A 157 52.27 -3.29 -12.22
CA ALA A 157 51.80 -4.67 -12.41
C ALA A 157 52.91 -5.73 -12.33
N ASP A 158 54.10 -5.46 -12.88
CA ASP A 158 55.21 -6.42 -12.91
C ASP A 158 56.01 -6.52 -11.60
N ARG A 159 55.60 -5.81 -10.54
CA ARG A 159 56.34 -5.74 -9.28
C ARG A 159 55.83 -6.80 -8.28
N PRO A 160 56.69 -7.69 -7.76
CA PRO A 160 56.27 -8.73 -6.81
C PRO A 160 55.80 -8.12 -5.48
N GLY A 161 54.82 -8.76 -4.84
CA GLY A 161 54.31 -8.40 -3.52
C GLY A 161 53.05 -7.53 -3.49
N HIS A 162 52.52 -7.12 -4.65
CA HIS A 162 51.32 -6.27 -4.76
C HIS A 162 50.21 -6.86 -5.65
N GLU A 163 50.32 -8.15 -6.01
CA GLU A 163 49.40 -8.82 -6.93
C GLU A 163 47.93 -8.74 -6.47
N VAL A 164 47.67 -8.95 -5.18
CA VAL A 164 46.31 -8.83 -4.60
C VAL A 164 45.73 -7.43 -4.77
N GLN A 165 46.55 -6.39 -4.55
CA GLN A 165 46.13 -4.99 -4.64
C GLN A 165 45.85 -4.57 -6.10
N VAL A 166 46.65 -5.10 -7.05
CA VAL A 166 46.44 -4.91 -8.49
C VAL A 166 45.14 -5.59 -8.93
N LEU A 167 44.95 -6.87 -8.57
CA LEU A 167 43.73 -7.63 -8.88
C LEU A 167 42.47 -6.95 -8.33
N LEU A 168 42.55 -6.42 -7.10
CA LEU A 168 41.44 -5.68 -6.49
C LEU A 168 41.13 -4.37 -7.22
N SER A 169 42.16 -3.65 -7.65
CA SER A 169 42.00 -2.39 -8.41
C SER A 169 41.40 -2.66 -9.78
N GLU A 170 41.82 -3.74 -10.44
CA GLU A 170 41.26 -4.21 -11.71
C GLU A 170 39.81 -4.68 -11.58
N ALA A 171 39.44 -5.30 -10.46
CA ALA A 171 38.06 -5.65 -10.14
C ALA A 171 37.19 -4.39 -9.93
N ARG A 172 37.70 -3.40 -9.19
CA ARG A 172 37.04 -2.10 -8.99
C ARG A 172 36.83 -1.36 -10.32
N ALA A 173 37.83 -1.31 -11.20
CA ALA A 173 37.71 -0.71 -12.52
C ALA A 173 36.59 -1.36 -13.36
N ARG A 174 36.51 -2.70 -13.33
CA ARG A 174 35.42 -3.45 -14.00
C ARG A 174 34.05 -3.14 -13.41
N ARG A 175 33.95 -3.01 -12.08
CA ARG A 175 32.70 -2.62 -11.42
C ARG A 175 32.21 -1.26 -11.91
N VAL A 176 33.08 -0.24 -11.93
CA VAL A 176 32.72 1.09 -12.44
C VAL A 176 32.26 1.02 -13.91
N LYS A 177 32.93 0.21 -14.73
CA LYS A 177 32.50 -0.02 -16.12
C LYS A 177 31.13 -0.71 -16.20
N LEU A 178 30.87 -1.68 -15.34
CA LEU A 178 29.57 -2.35 -15.23
C LEU A 178 28.48 -1.35 -14.84
N MET A 179 28.73 -0.42 -13.91
CA MET A 179 27.75 0.62 -13.55
C MET A 179 27.28 1.42 -14.77
N LEU A 180 28.21 1.89 -15.60
CA LEU A 180 27.89 2.62 -16.84
C LEU A 180 27.08 1.77 -17.82
N LEU A 181 27.44 0.50 -18.00
CA LEU A 181 26.76 -0.39 -18.94
C LEU A 181 25.35 -0.75 -18.45
N HIS A 182 25.14 -0.98 -17.15
CA HIS A 182 23.82 -1.19 -16.58
C HIS A 182 22.93 0.05 -16.73
N HIS A 183 23.47 1.26 -16.53
CA HIS A 183 22.71 2.48 -16.80
C HIS A 183 22.31 2.57 -18.27
N ARG A 184 23.23 2.32 -19.20
CA ARG A 184 22.94 2.30 -20.64
C ARG A 184 21.88 1.26 -21.00
N LEU A 185 21.92 0.08 -20.37
CA LEU A 185 20.93 -0.98 -20.57
C LEU A 185 19.54 -0.51 -20.15
N ARG A 186 19.42 0.10 -18.96
CA ARG A 186 18.15 0.71 -18.49
C ARG A 186 17.60 1.75 -19.46
N GLY A 187 18.46 2.60 -20.03
CA GLY A 187 18.06 3.58 -21.04
C GLY A 187 17.53 2.96 -22.33
N ILE A 188 18.15 1.87 -22.80
CA ILE A 188 17.66 1.10 -23.97
C ILE A 188 16.32 0.43 -23.64
N ASP A 189 16.18 -0.15 -22.44
CA ASP A 189 14.95 -0.81 -22.00
C ASP A 189 13.78 0.19 -21.96
N ALA A 190 14.01 1.37 -21.40
CA ALA A 190 13.03 2.46 -21.39
C ALA A 190 12.67 2.90 -22.83
N LYS A 191 13.65 3.00 -23.73
CA LYS A 191 13.38 3.34 -25.14
C LYS A 191 12.57 2.26 -25.85
N ILE A 192 12.89 0.98 -25.66
CA ILE A 192 12.13 -0.15 -26.22
C ILE A 192 10.67 -0.10 -25.75
N GLN A 193 10.42 0.16 -24.46
CA GLN A 193 9.06 0.27 -23.95
C GLN A 193 8.29 1.43 -24.59
N ARG A 194 8.92 2.59 -24.80
CA ARG A 194 8.29 3.74 -25.48
C ARG A 194 7.97 3.44 -26.95
N VAL A 195 8.90 2.84 -27.70
CA VAL A 195 8.73 2.57 -29.13
C VAL A 195 7.69 1.46 -29.39
N ARG A 196 7.61 0.45 -28.50
CA ARG A 196 6.56 -0.60 -28.56
C ARG A 196 5.15 -0.04 -28.42
N ALA A 197 4.97 1.13 -27.82
CA ALA A 197 3.66 1.78 -27.71
C ALA A 197 3.20 2.44 -29.02
N VAL A 198 4.07 2.56 -30.03
CA VAL A 198 3.82 3.30 -31.28
C VAL A 198 3.99 2.38 -32.53
N ASP A 199 4.03 1.06 -32.34
CA ASP A 199 4.07 0.03 -33.40
C ASP A 199 5.21 0.15 -34.45
N PHE A 200 6.40 0.62 -34.05
CA PHE A 200 7.59 0.62 -34.91
C PHE A 200 8.43 -0.67 -34.76
N GLU A 201 8.06 -1.75 -35.47
CA GLU A 201 8.73 -3.05 -35.34
C GLU A 201 10.24 -3.04 -35.70
N GLU A 202 10.66 -2.31 -36.72
CA GLU A 202 12.06 -2.31 -37.16
C GLU A 202 12.99 -1.63 -36.15
N GLU A 203 12.55 -0.52 -35.56
CA GLU A 203 13.32 0.17 -34.51
C GLU A 203 13.39 -0.68 -33.24
N VAL A 204 12.30 -1.38 -32.88
CA VAL A 204 12.30 -2.34 -31.75
C VAL A 204 13.29 -3.47 -32.00
N ARG A 205 13.37 -4.05 -33.21
CA ARG A 205 14.36 -5.09 -33.54
C ARG A 205 15.79 -4.57 -33.42
N ALA A 206 16.09 -3.40 -33.98
CA ALA A 206 17.41 -2.79 -33.89
C ALA A 206 17.83 -2.47 -32.44
N LEU A 207 16.90 -2.00 -31.61
CA LEU A 207 17.13 -1.77 -30.19
C LEU A 207 17.31 -3.08 -29.41
N ALA A 208 16.55 -4.13 -29.73
CA ALA A 208 16.69 -5.44 -29.11
C ALA A 208 18.04 -6.09 -29.43
N ASP A 209 18.55 -5.93 -30.65
CA ASP A 209 19.90 -6.41 -31.02
C ASP A 209 20.99 -5.66 -30.26
N ARG A 210 20.86 -4.33 -30.10
CA ARG A 210 21.77 -3.52 -29.27
C ARG A 210 21.72 -3.94 -27.80
N GLN A 211 20.52 -4.17 -27.28
CA GLN A 211 20.29 -4.65 -25.91
C GLN A 211 20.98 -6.01 -25.69
N ARG A 212 20.83 -6.96 -26.63
CA ARG A 212 21.47 -8.27 -26.56
C ARG A 212 23.00 -8.16 -26.50
N LYS A 213 23.61 -7.46 -27.44
CA LYS A 213 25.07 -7.23 -27.47
C LYS A 213 25.58 -6.57 -26.17
N LEU A 214 24.79 -5.66 -25.60
CA LEU A 214 25.14 -5.00 -24.35
C LEU A 214 25.07 -5.97 -23.16
N ARG A 215 24.05 -6.84 -23.10
CA ARG A 215 23.95 -7.88 -22.06
C ARG A 215 25.11 -8.87 -22.15
N ASP A 216 25.50 -9.30 -23.35
CA ASP A 216 26.65 -10.20 -23.54
C ASP A 216 27.95 -9.55 -23.01
N ARG A 217 28.12 -8.25 -23.26
CA ARG A 217 29.26 -7.48 -22.77
C ARG A 217 29.24 -7.31 -21.25
N ILE A 218 28.07 -7.06 -20.66
CA ILE A 218 27.87 -7.00 -19.21
C ILE A 218 28.24 -8.34 -18.57
N GLN A 219 27.72 -9.45 -19.11
CA GLN A 219 28.01 -10.79 -18.60
C GLN A 219 29.51 -11.07 -18.63
N THR A 220 30.19 -10.79 -19.75
CA THR A 220 31.64 -10.97 -19.87
C THR A 220 32.40 -10.19 -18.79
N LEU A 221 32.03 -8.93 -18.54
CA LEU A 221 32.69 -8.11 -17.53
C LEU A 221 32.37 -8.54 -16.09
N GLN A 222 31.16 -9.06 -15.84
CA GLN A 222 30.81 -9.67 -14.55
C GLN A 222 31.66 -10.90 -14.30
N ASP A 223 31.80 -11.79 -15.28
CA ASP A 223 32.63 -13.00 -15.18
C ASP A 223 34.10 -12.63 -14.92
N GLU A 224 34.63 -11.62 -15.63
CA GLU A 224 35.98 -11.12 -15.37
C GLU A 224 36.12 -10.53 -13.95
N LEU A 225 35.16 -9.76 -13.46
CA LEU A 225 35.19 -9.19 -12.10
C LEU A 225 35.18 -10.29 -11.05
N ILE A 226 34.28 -11.27 -11.20
CA ILE A 226 34.16 -12.43 -10.31
C ILE A 226 35.49 -13.19 -10.28
N GLU A 227 36.09 -13.44 -11.43
CA GLU A 227 37.38 -14.14 -11.53
C GLU A 227 38.49 -13.38 -10.80
N ARG A 228 38.59 -12.05 -10.97
CA ARG A 228 39.59 -11.24 -10.23
C ARG A 228 39.35 -11.29 -8.72
N CYS A 229 38.10 -11.16 -8.28
CA CYS A 229 37.75 -11.24 -6.85
C CYS A 229 38.03 -12.63 -6.28
N ARG A 230 37.74 -13.68 -7.04
CA ARG A 230 38.00 -15.07 -6.65
C ARG A 230 39.50 -15.31 -6.47
N ARG A 231 40.34 -14.88 -7.41
CA ARG A 231 41.81 -14.96 -7.27
C ARG A 231 42.30 -14.22 -6.02
N VAL A 232 41.75 -13.05 -5.72
CA VAL A 232 42.07 -12.33 -4.46
C VAL A 232 41.69 -13.18 -3.23
N ILE A 233 40.51 -13.79 -3.22
CA ILE A 233 40.03 -14.62 -2.10
C ILE A 233 40.85 -15.92 -1.97
N GLU A 234 41.33 -16.49 -3.08
CA GLU A 234 42.20 -17.66 -3.09
C GLU A 234 43.57 -17.35 -2.44
N HIS A 235 44.12 -16.16 -2.68
CA HIS A 235 45.34 -15.70 -2.00
C HIS A 235 45.10 -15.28 -0.55
N GLU A 236 44.01 -14.56 -0.29
CA GLU A 236 43.65 -14.02 1.02
C GLU A 236 42.18 -14.36 1.37
N PRO A 237 41.92 -15.51 2.01
CA PRO A 237 40.56 -15.96 2.32
C PRO A 237 39.77 -15.01 3.24
N ALA A 238 40.44 -14.14 4.00
CA ALA A 238 39.82 -13.13 4.86
C ALA A 238 39.53 -11.79 4.15
N HIS A 239 39.81 -11.66 2.85
CA HIS A 239 39.75 -10.39 2.14
C HIS A 239 38.31 -9.90 1.90
N ALA A 240 37.78 -9.16 2.86
CA ALA A 240 36.40 -8.68 2.91
C ALA A 240 35.99 -7.83 1.69
N MET A 241 36.88 -6.95 1.20
CA MET A 241 36.57 -6.03 0.10
C MET A 241 36.31 -6.77 -1.23
N ALA A 242 36.93 -7.92 -1.47
CA ALA A 242 36.71 -8.66 -2.72
C ALA A 242 35.30 -9.27 -2.76
N ARG A 243 34.82 -9.76 -1.61
CA ARG A 243 33.42 -10.20 -1.44
C ARG A 243 32.44 -9.03 -1.57
N ALA A 244 32.81 -7.86 -1.04
CA ALA A 244 31.96 -6.67 -1.09
C ALA A 244 31.76 -6.20 -2.54
N LEU A 245 32.81 -6.23 -3.36
CA LEU A 245 32.69 -5.89 -4.78
C LEU A 245 31.73 -6.81 -5.53
N MET A 246 31.72 -8.11 -5.21
CA MET A 246 30.75 -9.05 -5.79
C MET A 246 29.32 -8.74 -5.31
N PHE A 247 29.14 -8.46 -4.02
CA PHE A 247 27.86 -8.03 -3.44
C PHE A 247 27.31 -6.77 -4.15
N GLU A 248 28.12 -5.72 -4.23
CA GLU A 248 27.74 -4.44 -4.84
C GLU A 248 27.50 -4.57 -6.35
N MET A 249 28.29 -5.38 -7.06
CA MET A 249 28.06 -5.69 -8.47
C MET A 249 26.67 -6.32 -8.68
N TRP A 250 26.26 -7.26 -7.82
CA TRP A 250 24.92 -7.86 -7.91
C TRP A 250 23.81 -6.85 -7.61
N LEU A 251 24.02 -5.92 -6.68
CA LEU A 251 23.09 -4.81 -6.42
C LEU A 251 22.93 -3.91 -7.65
N GLU A 252 24.04 -3.53 -8.29
CA GLU A 252 24.05 -2.70 -9.51
C GLU A 252 23.38 -3.40 -10.70
N ALA A 253 23.51 -4.72 -10.77
CA ALA A 253 22.84 -5.58 -11.74
C ALA A 253 21.34 -5.78 -11.46
N GLY A 254 20.84 -5.33 -10.29
CA GLY A 254 19.47 -5.57 -9.85
C GLY A 254 19.18 -7.03 -9.46
N ALA A 255 20.21 -7.86 -9.30
CA ALA A 255 20.11 -9.27 -8.93
C ALA A 255 20.14 -9.42 -7.40
N PHE A 256 19.15 -8.85 -6.72
CA PHE A 256 19.13 -8.71 -5.25
C PHE A 256 19.23 -10.04 -4.49
N ASP A 257 18.69 -11.14 -5.02
CA ASP A 257 18.83 -12.45 -4.37
C ASP A 257 20.26 -12.99 -4.44
N ARG A 258 20.98 -12.73 -5.55
CA ARG A 258 22.41 -13.03 -5.64
C ARG A 258 23.24 -12.11 -4.74
N ALA A 259 22.83 -10.85 -4.60
CA ALA A 259 23.45 -9.93 -3.64
C ALA A 259 23.28 -10.45 -2.20
N ARG A 260 22.06 -10.87 -1.81
CA ARG A 260 21.81 -11.47 -0.49
C ARG A 260 22.65 -12.71 -0.24
N ALA A 261 22.78 -13.59 -1.23
CA ALA A 261 23.65 -14.76 -1.14
C ALA A 261 25.12 -14.34 -0.93
N ALA A 262 25.62 -13.38 -1.69
CA ALA A 262 26.97 -12.82 -1.53
C ALA A 262 27.18 -12.13 -0.17
N ALA A 263 26.16 -11.49 0.38
CA ALA A 263 26.19 -10.96 1.74
C ALA A 263 26.23 -12.09 2.80
N GLY A 264 25.54 -13.20 2.54
CA GLY A 264 25.58 -14.43 3.36
C GLY A 264 26.98 -15.03 3.46
N ASP A 265 27.80 -14.93 2.41
CA ASP A 265 29.18 -15.43 2.42
C ASP A 265 30.05 -14.74 3.48
N PHE A 266 29.72 -13.50 3.87
CA PHE A 266 30.42 -12.81 4.96
C PHE A 266 30.14 -13.41 6.34
N VAL A 267 29.02 -14.10 6.52
CA VAL A 267 28.71 -14.81 7.78
C VAL A 267 29.68 -15.99 7.95
N SER A 268 29.91 -16.73 6.87
CA SER A 268 30.76 -17.93 6.85
C SER A 268 32.25 -17.63 6.70
N ALA A 269 32.61 -16.40 6.31
CA ALA A 269 33.99 -16.00 6.09
C ALA A 269 34.80 -15.86 7.41
N PRO A 270 36.11 -16.19 7.39
CA PRO A 270 37.01 -15.89 8.50
C PRO A 270 37.06 -14.39 8.82
N ALA A 271 37.61 -14.04 9.99
CA ALA A 271 37.70 -12.66 10.52
C ALA A 271 37.93 -11.62 9.41
N SER A 272 36.88 -10.89 9.09
CA SER A 272 36.79 -9.93 7.98
C SER A 272 36.86 -8.51 8.53
N ASP A 273 37.30 -7.56 7.71
CA ASP A 273 37.33 -6.13 8.08
C ASP A 273 35.95 -5.68 8.60
N PRO A 274 35.83 -5.27 9.88
CA PRO A 274 34.57 -4.86 10.49
C PRO A 274 33.84 -3.76 9.71
N ASN A 275 34.58 -2.82 9.12
CA ASN A 275 33.99 -1.69 8.40
C ASN A 275 33.34 -2.11 7.09
N VAL A 276 33.95 -3.07 6.39
CA VAL A 276 33.38 -3.62 5.15
C VAL A 276 32.13 -4.43 5.45
N VAL A 277 32.16 -5.25 6.50
CA VAL A 277 30.99 -6.04 6.92
C VAL A 277 29.85 -5.13 7.39
N ALA A 278 30.16 -4.09 8.16
CA ALA A 278 29.18 -3.10 8.59
C ALA A 278 28.57 -2.35 7.41
N HIS A 279 29.36 -2.02 6.37
CA HIS A 279 28.85 -1.41 5.15
C HIS A 279 27.87 -2.33 4.40
N VAL A 280 28.17 -3.63 4.29
CA VAL A 280 27.25 -4.61 3.68
C VAL A 280 25.95 -4.70 4.49
N ALA A 281 26.05 -4.79 5.82
CA ALA A 281 24.89 -4.81 6.71
C ALA A 281 24.04 -3.55 6.59
N GLU A 282 24.65 -2.36 6.57
CA GLU A 282 23.96 -1.08 6.40
C GLU A 282 23.28 -0.98 5.02
N THR A 283 23.95 -1.43 3.96
CA THR A 283 23.42 -1.41 2.59
C THR A 283 22.18 -2.31 2.48
N LEU A 284 22.20 -3.49 3.08
CA LEU A 284 21.03 -4.39 3.15
C LEU A 284 19.82 -3.73 3.83
N LEU A 285 20.08 -2.95 4.89
CA LEU A 285 19.04 -2.23 5.62
C LEU A 285 18.55 -0.97 4.88
N ASP A 286 19.29 -0.52 3.86
CA ASP A 286 19.05 0.74 3.15
C ASP A 286 18.69 0.57 1.67
N LEU A 287 18.35 -0.66 1.25
CA LEU A 287 18.05 -1.01 -0.14
C LEU A 287 16.94 -0.16 -0.78
N GLU A 288 15.93 0.25 -0.02
CA GLU A 288 14.79 1.02 -0.58
C GLU A 288 15.24 2.39 -1.05
N ASN A 289 16.07 3.05 -0.25
CA ASN A 289 16.53 4.40 -0.56
C ASN A 289 17.63 4.42 -1.62
N GLN A 290 18.48 3.39 -1.66
CA GLN A 290 19.62 3.34 -2.58
C GLN A 290 19.25 2.74 -3.94
N TYR A 291 18.46 1.67 -3.93
CA TYR A 291 18.16 0.83 -5.09
C TYR A 291 16.66 0.68 -5.39
N GLY A 292 15.78 1.33 -4.62
CA GLY A 292 14.33 1.24 -4.82
C GLY A 292 13.79 -0.18 -4.56
N GLN A 293 14.46 -0.96 -3.72
CA GLN A 293 14.03 -2.31 -3.33
C GLN A 293 13.61 -2.36 -1.86
N PRO A 294 12.45 -2.93 -1.53
CA PRO A 294 12.02 -3.04 -0.15
C PRO A 294 12.97 -3.99 0.60
N PRO A 295 13.50 -3.59 1.78
CA PRO A 295 14.28 -4.51 2.61
C PRO A 295 13.37 -5.61 3.19
N ARG A 296 13.77 -6.88 3.01
CA ARG A 296 13.08 -8.06 3.55
C ARG A 296 13.44 -8.28 5.02
N ASP A 297 12.63 -9.05 5.75
CA ASP A 297 12.98 -9.42 7.12
C ASP A 297 14.23 -10.31 7.19
N GLU A 298 14.47 -11.11 6.15
CA GLU A 298 15.72 -11.84 5.94
C GLU A 298 16.94 -10.91 5.87
N ASP A 299 16.80 -9.73 5.25
CA ASP A 299 17.89 -8.75 5.12
C ASP A 299 18.29 -8.22 6.50
N ALA A 300 17.30 -7.97 7.38
CA ALA A 300 17.54 -7.53 8.74
C ALA A 300 18.11 -8.64 9.64
N ALA A 301 17.61 -9.87 9.50
CA ALA A 301 18.16 -11.03 10.21
C ALA A 301 19.61 -11.29 9.80
N LEU A 302 19.93 -11.18 8.51
CA LEU A 302 21.29 -11.31 8.00
C LEU A 302 22.19 -10.17 8.50
N ALA A 303 21.74 -8.91 8.42
CA ALA A 303 22.47 -7.77 8.95
C ALA A 303 22.77 -7.92 10.45
N ARG A 304 21.84 -8.44 11.24
CA ARG A 304 22.06 -8.73 12.67
C ARG A 304 23.15 -9.79 12.89
N ARG A 305 23.07 -10.93 12.18
CA ARG A 305 24.11 -11.97 12.24
C ARG A 305 25.49 -11.45 11.89
N LEU A 306 25.58 -10.54 10.92
CA LEU A 306 26.84 -9.90 10.53
C LEU A 306 27.38 -9.02 11.66
N LEU A 307 26.52 -8.22 12.30
CA LEU A 307 26.91 -7.28 13.36
C LEU A 307 27.18 -7.94 14.73
N ASP A 308 26.56 -9.08 15.02
CA ASP A 308 26.74 -9.82 16.29
C ASP A 308 28.09 -10.54 16.41
N ARG A 309 28.91 -10.57 15.35
CA ARG A 309 30.26 -11.12 15.41
C ARG A 309 31.10 -10.32 16.41
N SER A 310 31.81 -11.00 17.32
CA SER A 310 32.52 -10.38 18.45
C SER A 310 33.40 -9.17 18.06
N GLN A 311 34.13 -9.26 16.95
CA GLN A 311 35.00 -8.19 16.44
C GLN A 311 34.23 -6.93 16.00
N ILE A 312 32.99 -7.09 15.54
CA ILE A 312 32.13 -6.00 15.05
C ILE A 312 31.29 -5.43 16.19
N ALA A 313 30.77 -6.29 17.07
CA ALA A 313 30.01 -5.91 18.25
C ALA A 313 30.81 -4.99 19.18
N GLU A 314 32.11 -5.23 19.32
CA GLU A 314 33.03 -4.42 20.12
C GLU A 314 33.60 -3.20 19.38
N SER A 315 33.42 -3.12 18.06
CA SER A 315 33.96 -2.01 17.25
C SER A 315 33.24 -0.70 17.55
N ARG A 316 34.02 0.37 17.70
CA ARG A 316 33.55 1.76 17.85
C ARG A 316 33.71 2.57 16.57
N ASP A 317 34.01 1.91 15.44
CA ASP A 317 34.08 2.58 14.15
C ASP A 317 32.70 3.08 13.73
N ILE A 318 32.66 4.25 13.10
CA ILE A 318 31.42 4.91 12.69
C ILE A 318 30.54 4.02 11.81
N ALA A 319 31.13 3.24 10.88
CA ALA A 319 30.38 2.35 10.01
C ALA A 319 29.63 1.27 10.82
N CYS A 320 30.30 0.67 11.81
CA CYS A 320 29.70 -0.32 12.71
C CYS A 320 28.59 0.29 13.56
N LEU A 321 28.83 1.48 14.13
CA LEU A 321 27.85 2.19 14.95
C LEU A 321 26.61 2.61 14.14
N VAL A 322 26.79 3.07 12.90
CA VAL A 322 25.69 3.45 12.00
C VAL A 322 24.87 2.23 11.56
N ALA A 323 25.52 1.10 11.25
CA ALA A 323 24.82 -0.13 10.91
C ALA A 323 23.98 -0.65 12.09
N ARG A 324 24.53 -0.61 13.31
CA ARG A 324 23.80 -0.92 14.55
C ARG A 324 22.63 0.04 14.79
N LEU A 325 22.86 1.35 14.62
CA LEU A 325 21.80 2.35 14.71
C LEU A 325 20.67 2.07 13.72
N SER A 326 21.00 1.70 12.48
CA SER A 326 20.00 1.36 11.46
C SER A 326 19.16 0.14 11.86
N LEU A 327 19.75 -0.86 12.54
CA LEU A 327 18.98 -1.98 13.12
C LEU A 327 18.08 -1.52 14.26
N LEU A 328 18.57 -0.71 15.20
CA LEU A 328 17.76 -0.22 16.32
C LEU A 328 16.55 0.60 15.84
N VAL A 329 16.75 1.45 14.83
CA VAL A 329 15.65 2.18 14.18
C VAL A 329 14.68 1.19 13.54
N ARG A 330 15.15 0.18 12.79
CA ARG A 330 14.25 -0.81 12.18
C ARG A 330 13.44 -1.59 13.21
N ASP A 331 14.07 -1.98 14.32
CA ASP A 331 13.44 -2.75 15.41
C ASP A 331 12.41 -1.92 16.22
N GLY A 332 12.33 -0.60 15.98
CA GLY A 332 11.49 0.30 16.76
C GLY A 332 12.05 0.60 18.16
N ALA A 333 13.31 0.26 18.43
CA ALA A 333 14.00 0.56 19.68
C ALA A 333 14.45 2.05 19.72
N ALA A 334 13.48 2.96 19.61
CA ALA A 334 13.70 4.38 19.36
C ALA A 334 14.58 5.05 20.43
N ASP A 335 14.43 4.70 21.71
CA ASP A 335 15.23 5.30 22.80
C ASP A 335 16.70 4.91 22.76
N GLU A 336 16.99 3.65 22.39
CA GLU A 336 18.37 3.18 22.18
C GLU A 336 18.96 3.79 20.92
N ALA A 337 18.17 3.88 19.84
CA ALA A 337 18.56 4.51 18.59
C ALA A 337 18.92 5.99 18.79
N ILE A 338 18.09 6.76 19.52
CA ILE A 338 18.34 8.18 19.79
C ILE A 338 19.65 8.36 20.55
N ARG A 339 19.87 7.60 21.64
CA ARG A 339 21.12 7.67 22.43
C ARG A 339 22.34 7.37 21.57
N LEU A 340 22.31 6.28 20.81
CA LEU A 340 23.43 5.89 19.96
C LEU A 340 23.68 6.92 18.84
N ALA A 341 22.62 7.49 18.26
CA ALA A 341 22.75 8.53 17.25
C ALA A 341 23.35 9.82 17.82
N GLU A 342 22.93 10.24 19.02
CA GLU A 342 23.51 11.39 19.73
C GLU A 342 25.00 11.17 20.03
N ASP A 343 25.40 9.98 20.47
CA ASP A 343 26.81 9.61 20.69
C ASP A 343 27.63 9.70 19.40
N ILE A 344 27.10 9.18 18.28
CA ILE A 344 27.77 9.27 16.98
C ILE A 344 27.89 10.73 16.53
N LEU A 345 26.83 11.54 16.68
CA LEU A 345 26.80 12.95 16.26
C LEU A 345 27.66 13.85 17.16
N ALA A 346 27.89 13.48 18.42
CA ALA A 346 28.85 14.18 19.28
C ALA A 346 30.28 14.09 18.72
N LEU A 347 30.63 12.96 18.09
CA LEU A 347 31.92 12.74 17.44
C LEU A 347 31.95 13.20 15.99
N HIS A 348 30.83 13.05 15.28
CA HIS A 348 30.68 13.33 13.85
C HIS A 348 29.42 14.19 13.56
N PRO A 349 29.41 15.49 13.91
CA PRO A 349 28.20 16.33 13.86
C PRO A 349 27.58 16.54 12.46
N GLY A 350 28.34 16.25 11.40
CA GLY A 350 27.90 16.40 10.01
C GLY A 350 27.51 15.09 9.32
N HIS A 351 27.45 13.96 10.04
CA HIS A 351 27.20 12.67 9.43
C HIS A 351 25.74 12.51 9.01
N VAL A 352 25.47 12.75 7.71
CA VAL A 352 24.12 12.81 7.12
C VAL A 352 23.29 11.58 7.46
N ARG A 353 23.86 10.38 7.31
CA ARG A 353 23.13 9.13 7.56
C ARG A 353 22.67 9.02 9.01
N THR A 354 23.51 9.42 9.97
CA THR A 354 23.15 9.39 11.40
C THR A 354 22.04 10.40 11.71
N VAL A 355 22.09 11.60 11.14
CA VAL A 355 21.01 12.60 11.30
C VAL A 355 19.68 12.06 10.75
N CYS A 356 19.71 11.41 9.59
CA CYS A 356 18.52 10.81 9.01
C CYS A 356 17.96 9.66 9.86
N LEU A 357 18.82 8.82 10.44
CA LEU A 357 18.41 7.73 11.34
C LEU A 357 17.88 8.27 12.68
N LEU A 358 18.47 9.34 13.22
CA LEU A 358 17.95 10.05 14.40
C LEU A 358 16.57 10.65 14.13
N ALA A 359 16.39 11.29 12.99
CA ALA A 359 15.10 11.80 12.56
C ALA A 359 14.06 10.67 12.45
N ALA A 360 14.42 9.55 11.83
CA ALA A 360 13.54 8.38 11.75
C ALA A 360 13.17 7.83 13.14
N ALA A 361 14.10 7.76 14.08
CA ALA A 361 13.83 7.35 15.46
C ALA A 361 12.86 8.31 16.18
N HIS A 362 13.02 9.63 16.00
CA HIS A 362 12.08 10.61 16.54
C HIS A 362 10.69 10.53 15.88
N LEU A 363 10.61 10.24 14.58
CA LEU A 363 9.33 10.01 13.89
C LEU A 363 8.61 8.76 14.39
N GLN A 364 9.32 7.74 14.90
CA GLN A 364 8.71 6.57 15.54
C GLN A 364 8.11 6.89 16.92
N ARG A 365 8.58 7.96 17.57
CA ARG A 365 8.03 8.50 18.82
C ARG A 365 6.96 9.57 18.59
N ASP A 366 6.50 9.75 17.34
CA ASP A 366 5.59 10.82 16.92
C ASP A 366 6.10 12.24 17.23
N GLU A 367 7.41 12.43 17.42
CA GLU A 367 8.04 13.73 17.71
C GLU A 367 8.30 14.54 16.42
N SER A 368 7.28 14.65 15.57
CA SER A 368 7.41 15.21 14.21
C SER A 368 7.86 16.68 14.18
N GLU A 369 7.40 17.51 15.13
CA GLU A 369 7.79 18.92 15.23
C GLU A 369 9.29 19.09 15.51
N LYS A 370 9.84 18.26 16.39
CA LYS A 370 11.27 18.23 16.72
C LYS A 370 12.11 17.85 15.50
N VAL A 371 11.61 16.90 14.69
CA VAL A 371 12.26 16.49 13.44
C VAL A 371 12.25 17.61 12.42
N VAL A 372 11.15 18.35 12.29
CA VAL A 372 11.07 19.51 11.39
C VAL A 372 12.12 20.56 11.79
N GLU A 373 12.22 20.93 13.06
CA GLU A 373 13.23 21.91 13.53
C GLU A 373 14.66 21.43 13.28
N MET A 374 14.96 20.16 13.61
CA MET A 374 16.27 19.57 13.45
C MET A 374 16.71 19.51 11.98
N LEU A 375 15.84 18.99 11.10
CA LEU A 375 16.15 18.80 9.69
C LEU A 375 16.15 20.11 8.90
N ASP A 376 15.28 21.09 9.22
CA ASP A 376 15.32 22.40 8.57
C ASP A 376 16.66 23.11 8.82
N ARG A 377 17.19 23.03 10.05
CA ARG A 377 18.52 23.58 10.38
C ARG A 377 19.65 22.83 9.66
N PHE A 378 19.55 21.50 9.58
CA PHE A 378 20.57 20.68 8.93
C PHE A 378 20.60 20.89 7.41
N GLN A 379 19.42 20.97 6.77
CA GLN A 379 19.25 21.12 5.33
C GLN A 379 19.93 22.40 4.80
N ARG A 380 19.94 23.49 5.59
CA ARG A 380 20.64 24.75 5.23
C ARG A 380 22.14 24.57 4.99
N ARG A 381 22.74 23.50 5.52
CA ARG A 381 24.16 23.18 5.35
C ARG A 381 24.38 22.03 4.39
N VAL A 382 23.50 21.02 4.44
CA VAL A 382 23.62 19.79 3.66
C VAL A 382 22.26 19.42 3.09
N ASP A 383 22.07 19.74 1.81
CA ASP A 383 20.82 19.48 1.10
C ASP A 383 20.93 18.19 0.29
N THR A 384 20.18 17.16 0.69
CA THR A 384 20.20 15.84 0.04
C THR A 384 18.77 15.32 -0.12
N PRO A 385 18.50 14.47 -1.14
CA PRO A 385 17.16 13.93 -1.37
C PRO A 385 16.55 13.28 -0.12
N ARG A 386 17.35 12.50 0.62
CA ARG A 386 16.91 11.84 1.84
C ARG A 386 16.51 12.81 2.95
N VAL A 387 17.31 13.86 3.19
CA VAL A 387 17.00 14.87 4.21
C VAL A 387 15.73 15.63 3.84
N ALA A 388 15.59 16.03 2.58
CA ALA A 388 14.39 16.69 2.08
C ALA A 388 13.15 15.78 2.20
N SER A 389 13.28 14.48 1.91
CA SER A 389 12.19 13.51 2.01
C SER A 389 11.72 13.34 3.46
N LEU A 390 12.65 13.10 4.40
CA LEU A 390 12.32 12.95 5.81
C LEU A 390 11.71 14.23 6.41
N LEU A 391 12.20 15.41 6.01
CA LEU A 391 11.60 16.68 6.40
C LEU A 391 10.17 16.79 5.84
N GLY A 392 9.94 16.38 4.60
CA GLY A 392 8.61 16.33 3.99
C GLY A 392 7.63 15.45 4.76
N ILE A 393 8.05 14.22 5.11
CA ILE A 393 7.27 13.29 5.93
C ILE A 393 6.97 13.90 7.30
N ALA A 394 7.97 14.47 7.97
CA ALA A 394 7.80 15.09 9.28
C ALA A 394 6.79 16.25 9.23
N MET A 395 6.88 17.10 8.19
CA MET A 395 5.93 18.20 7.98
C MET A 395 4.50 17.68 7.74
N ILE A 396 4.32 16.63 6.93
CA ILE A 396 3.01 16.00 6.72
C ILE A 396 2.44 15.47 8.04
N ARG A 397 3.23 14.73 8.82
CA ARG A 397 2.80 14.18 10.12
C ARG A 397 2.48 15.24 11.16
N SER A 398 3.19 16.38 11.13
CA SER A 398 2.89 17.55 11.97
C SER A 398 1.71 18.40 11.48
N GLY A 399 1.02 18.00 10.39
CA GLY A 399 -0.17 18.67 9.86
C GLY A 399 0.09 19.68 8.73
N SER A 400 1.34 20.01 8.44
CA SER A 400 1.72 20.90 7.33
C SER A 400 1.83 20.11 6.00
N VAL A 401 0.71 19.57 5.53
CA VAL A 401 0.67 18.73 4.30
C VAL A 401 1.21 19.45 3.06
N PRO A 402 0.81 20.69 2.71
CA PRO A 402 1.32 21.36 1.52
C PRO A 402 2.83 21.64 1.58
N GLY A 403 3.32 22.03 2.76
CA GLY A 403 4.74 22.24 3.00
C GLY A 403 5.55 20.95 2.85
N GLY A 404 5.03 19.84 3.39
CA GLY A 404 5.71 18.55 3.27
C GLY A 404 5.71 18.00 1.85
N GLN A 405 4.61 18.13 1.10
CA GLN A 405 4.58 17.80 -0.33
C GLN A 405 5.56 18.65 -1.15
N SER A 406 5.76 19.93 -0.78
CA SER A 406 6.78 20.76 -1.41
C SER A 406 8.19 20.25 -1.14
N LYS A 407 8.48 19.75 0.06
CA LYS A 407 9.80 19.17 0.40
C LYS A 407 10.03 17.83 -0.29
N LEU A 408 8.99 17.03 -0.49
CA LEU A 408 9.07 15.79 -1.28
C LEU A 408 9.34 16.08 -2.76
N ARG A 409 8.69 17.10 -3.35
CA ARG A 409 9.03 17.57 -4.70
C ARG A 409 10.47 18.06 -4.80
N HIS A 410 10.95 18.80 -3.81
CA HIS A 410 12.38 19.18 -3.73
C HIS A 410 13.31 17.96 -3.68
N ALA A 411 12.95 16.89 -2.96
CA ALA A 411 13.74 15.66 -2.96
C ALA A 411 13.82 15.00 -4.35
N ILE A 412 12.73 15.06 -5.13
CA ILE A 412 12.68 14.61 -6.52
C ILE A 412 13.53 15.51 -7.43
N GLU A 413 13.48 16.83 -7.24
CA GLU A 413 14.31 17.79 -7.98
C GLU A 413 15.81 17.58 -7.72
N LEU A 414 16.18 17.25 -6.47
CA LEU A 414 17.56 16.92 -6.11
C LEU A 414 18.04 15.60 -6.75
N ARG A 415 17.11 14.65 -6.97
CA ARG A 415 17.40 13.38 -7.66
C ARG A 415 16.13 12.78 -8.25
N GLU A 416 15.97 12.88 -9.56
CA GLU A 416 14.78 12.41 -10.29
C GLU A 416 14.54 10.90 -10.16
N GLY A 417 15.56 10.11 -9.82
CA GLY A 417 15.47 8.67 -9.56
C GLY A 417 15.21 8.26 -8.10
N PHE A 418 14.95 9.22 -7.19
CA PHE A 418 14.79 8.91 -5.77
C PHE A 418 13.38 8.38 -5.44
N LEU A 419 13.20 7.06 -5.59
CA LEU A 419 11.92 6.36 -5.40
C LEU A 419 11.17 6.72 -4.10
N PRO A 420 11.81 6.81 -2.91
CA PRO A 420 11.08 7.10 -1.68
C PRO A 420 10.27 8.40 -1.74
N ALA A 421 10.79 9.46 -2.37
CA ALA A 421 10.06 10.72 -2.46
C ALA A 421 8.82 10.64 -3.35
N TYR A 422 8.86 9.89 -4.47
CA TYR A 422 7.66 9.62 -5.27
C TYR A 422 6.62 8.84 -4.49
N LEU A 423 7.05 7.80 -3.76
CA LEU A 423 6.17 6.98 -2.94
C LEU A 423 5.50 7.79 -1.83
N ASP A 424 6.27 8.55 -1.06
CA ASP A 424 5.77 9.36 0.04
C ASP A 424 4.83 10.48 -0.46
N LEU A 425 5.14 11.07 -1.63
CA LEU A 425 4.32 12.12 -2.24
C LEU A 425 2.99 11.54 -2.74
N ALA A 426 3.05 10.42 -3.47
CA ALA A 426 1.87 9.74 -3.96
C ALA A 426 0.99 9.22 -2.81
N GLU A 427 1.57 8.66 -1.75
CA GLU A 427 0.85 8.21 -0.56
C GLU A 427 0.21 9.37 0.19
N SER A 428 0.90 10.51 0.30
CA SER A 428 0.34 11.73 0.90
C SER A 428 -0.89 12.21 0.14
N MET A 429 -0.81 12.33 -1.18
CA MET A 429 -1.92 12.73 -2.03
C MET A 429 -3.07 11.71 -2.00
N ALA A 430 -2.74 10.42 -2.07
CA ALA A 430 -3.71 9.34 -2.02
C ALA A 430 -4.42 9.25 -0.66
N SER A 431 -3.77 9.63 0.45
CA SER A 431 -4.38 9.69 1.78
C SER A 431 -5.30 10.90 1.94
N ALA A 432 -5.02 11.98 1.21
CA ALA A 432 -5.89 13.15 1.11
C ALA A 432 -7.09 12.96 0.14
N GLY A 433 -7.23 11.77 -0.48
CA GLY A 433 -8.29 11.45 -1.44
C GLY A 433 -7.99 11.85 -2.88
N HIS A 434 -6.82 12.45 -3.14
CA HIS A 434 -6.39 12.95 -4.46
C HIS A 434 -5.60 11.89 -5.24
N VAL A 435 -6.08 10.65 -5.30
CA VAL A 435 -5.37 9.53 -5.96
C VAL A 435 -5.16 9.78 -7.46
N ILE A 436 -6.14 10.42 -8.12
CA ILE A 436 -6.06 10.74 -9.55
C ILE A 436 -5.00 11.81 -9.82
N GLU A 437 -4.88 12.81 -8.94
CA GLU A 437 -3.88 13.87 -9.08
C GLU A 437 -2.47 13.34 -8.85
N ALA A 438 -2.32 12.28 -8.05
CA ALA A 438 -1.06 11.58 -7.80
C ALA A 438 -0.60 10.65 -8.95
N GLU A 439 -1.38 10.57 -10.04
CA GLU A 439 -1.06 9.71 -11.18
C GLU A 439 0.37 9.89 -11.74
N PRO A 440 0.89 11.11 -11.98
CA PRO A 440 2.23 11.25 -12.55
C PRO A 440 3.31 10.69 -11.62
N GLU A 441 3.18 10.90 -10.31
CA GLU A 441 4.11 10.38 -9.30
C GLU A 441 4.02 8.86 -9.18
N ILE A 442 2.80 8.31 -9.21
CA ILE A 442 2.58 6.85 -9.18
C ILE A 442 3.19 6.20 -10.42
N LEU A 443 2.96 6.76 -11.62
CA LEU A 443 3.50 6.22 -12.86
C LEU A 443 5.03 6.36 -12.94
N ALA A 444 5.60 7.45 -12.41
CA ALA A 444 7.05 7.58 -12.25
C ALA A 444 7.60 6.48 -11.33
N ALA A 445 6.96 6.24 -10.19
CA ALA A 445 7.35 5.17 -9.27
C ALA A 445 7.23 3.76 -9.90
N VAL A 446 6.21 3.53 -10.73
CA VAL A 446 6.06 2.30 -11.55
C VAL A 446 7.23 2.15 -12.53
N GLY A 447 7.69 3.24 -13.15
CA GLY A 447 8.86 3.22 -14.03
C GLY A 447 10.16 2.90 -13.30
N LEU A 448 10.30 3.36 -12.04
CA LEU A 448 11.49 3.14 -11.22
C LEU A 448 11.55 1.74 -10.60
N SER A 449 10.46 1.26 -9.99
CA SER A 449 10.43 -0.04 -9.32
C SER A 449 9.05 -0.72 -9.42
N PRO A 450 8.73 -1.36 -10.56
CA PRO A 450 7.39 -1.90 -10.84
C PRO A 450 7.00 -3.10 -9.97
N LYS A 451 7.98 -3.74 -9.30
CA LYS A 451 7.75 -4.85 -8.37
C LYS A 451 7.73 -4.40 -6.90
N HIS A 452 7.94 -3.11 -6.61
CA HIS A 452 7.94 -2.63 -5.23
C HIS A 452 6.53 -2.68 -4.62
N PRO A 453 6.32 -3.28 -3.44
CA PRO A 453 5.00 -3.43 -2.81
C PRO A 453 4.19 -2.13 -2.73
N ARG A 454 4.81 -1.03 -2.26
CA ARG A 454 4.18 0.29 -2.19
C ARG A 454 3.77 0.82 -3.57
N VAL A 455 4.60 0.60 -4.60
CA VAL A 455 4.31 0.99 -5.98
C VAL A 455 3.13 0.20 -6.52
N VAL A 456 3.14 -1.12 -6.35
CA VAL A 456 2.05 -2.01 -6.81
C VAL A 456 0.74 -1.63 -6.10
N ALA A 457 0.79 -1.30 -4.80
CA ALA A 457 -0.37 -0.89 -4.02
C ALA A 457 -0.95 0.45 -4.50
N LEU A 458 -0.10 1.45 -4.72
CA LEU A 458 -0.49 2.76 -5.25
C LEU A 458 -1.06 2.64 -6.67
N HIS A 459 -0.42 1.85 -7.54
CA HIS A 459 -0.89 1.62 -8.90
C HIS A 459 -2.24 0.89 -8.90
N ALA A 460 -2.42 -0.13 -8.04
CA ALA A 460 -3.71 -0.79 -7.86
C ALA A 460 -4.80 0.22 -7.45
N ARG A 461 -4.54 1.06 -6.43
CA ARG A 461 -5.48 2.12 -5.99
C ARG A 461 -5.83 3.08 -7.13
N LEU A 462 -4.85 3.54 -7.90
CA LEU A 462 -5.06 4.41 -9.06
C LEU A 462 -5.97 3.76 -10.10
N LEU A 463 -5.74 2.49 -10.44
CA LEU A 463 -6.56 1.77 -11.43
C LEU A 463 -8.01 1.60 -10.95
N LEU A 464 -8.22 1.33 -9.66
CA LEU A 464 -9.56 1.24 -9.08
C LEU A 464 -10.28 2.58 -9.09
N GLU A 465 -9.61 3.68 -8.74
CA GLU A 465 -10.19 5.04 -8.74
C GLU A 465 -10.50 5.55 -10.15
N ARG A 466 -9.62 5.27 -11.14
CA ARG A 466 -9.90 5.59 -12.55
C ARG A 466 -11.05 4.77 -13.13
N ARG A 467 -11.41 3.66 -12.48
CA ARG A 467 -12.41 2.68 -12.96
C ARG A 467 -12.05 2.11 -14.35
N ASP A 468 -10.77 2.09 -14.69
CA ASP A 468 -10.26 1.60 -15.97
C ASP A 468 -10.12 0.09 -15.93
N ARG A 469 -11.18 -0.61 -16.35
CA ARG A 469 -11.25 -2.08 -16.33
C ARG A 469 -10.22 -2.73 -17.26
N SER A 470 -9.89 -2.08 -18.36
CA SER A 470 -8.94 -2.61 -19.35
C SER A 470 -7.52 -2.59 -18.78
N ARG A 471 -7.12 -1.47 -18.18
CA ARG A 471 -5.82 -1.36 -17.51
C ARG A 471 -5.75 -2.23 -16.25
N LEU A 472 -6.84 -2.34 -15.48
CA LEU A 472 -6.90 -3.27 -14.35
C LEU A 472 -6.72 -4.72 -14.80
N SER A 473 -7.40 -5.14 -15.87
CA SER A 473 -7.22 -6.47 -16.44
C SER A 473 -5.77 -6.69 -16.89
N ALA A 474 -5.20 -5.74 -17.64
CA ALA A 474 -3.80 -5.82 -18.09
C ALA A 474 -2.81 -5.87 -16.91
N PHE A 475 -3.07 -5.13 -15.84
CA PHE A 475 -2.27 -5.15 -14.61
C PHE A 475 -2.31 -6.51 -13.89
N LEU A 476 -3.47 -7.17 -13.86
CA LEU A 476 -3.64 -8.50 -13.27
C LEU A 476 -3.06 -9.62 -14.14
N MET A 477 -2.84 -9.39 -15.43
CA MET A 477 -2.21 -10.38 -16.31
C MET A 477 -0.70 -10.50 -16.06
N PRO A 478 -0.14 -11.72 -16.10
CA PRO A 478 1.31 -11.92 -16.08
C PRO A 478 1.95 -11.27 -17.31
N ALA A 479 3.11 -10.61 -17.11
CA ALA A 479 3.74 -9.75 -18.12
C ALA A 479 4.43 -10.52 -19.28
N SER A 480 4.42 -11.85 -19.30
CA SER A 480 4.93 -12.69 -20.39
C SER A 480 4.23 -14.06 -20.39
N PRO A 481 3.98 -14.67 -21.57
CA PRO A 481 3.63 -16.09 -21.61
C PRO A 481 4.79 -16.93 -21.06
N PRO A 482 4.53 -18.07 -20.41
CA PRO A 482 5.56 -18.92 -19.80
C PRO A 482 6.38 -19.62 -20.90
N GLY A 483 7.33 -18.89 -21.45
CA GLY A 483 8.36 -19.37 -22.37
C GLY A 483 9.71 -18.86 -21.88
N ASP A 484 10.52 -19.80 -21.42
CA ASP A 484 11.93 -19.65 -21.04
C ASP A 484 12.27 -19.15 -19.62
N ALA A 485 12.54 -20.18 -18.80
CA ALA A 485 13.63 -20.32 -17.84
C ALA A 485 13.53 -19.58 -16.48
N ALA A 486 13.48 -20.44 -15.45
CA ALA A 486 13.69 -20.19 -14.02
C ALA A 486 12.51 -19.56 -13.24
N LEU A 487 11.55 -20.43 -12.91
CA LEU A 487 10.93 -20.57 -11.58
C LEU A 487 10.73 -19.27 -10.75
N ASP A 488 9.82 -18.40 -11.19
CA ASP A 488 8.98 -17.64 -10.25
C ASP A 488 7.80 -18.57 -9.87
N GLU A 489 8.00 -19.49 -8.92
CA GLU A 489 6.93 -20.38 -8.39
C GLU A 489 5.75 -19.59 -7.78
N THR A 490 5.94 -18.30 -7.55
CA THR A 490 4.98 -17.36 -6.96
C THR A 490 3.93 -16.80 -7.94
N GLY A 491 4.07 -17.06 -9.24
CA GLY A 491 3.21 -16.50 -10.31
C GLY A 491 2.12 -17.43 -10.85
N LEU A 492 2.04 -18.68 -10.39
CA LEU A 492 1.00 -19.63 -10.79
C LEU A 492 -0.27 -19.40 -9.97
N LEU A 493 -1.41 -19.28 -10.64
CA LEU A 493 -2.72 -19.26 -9.98
C LEU A 493 -2.90 -20.54 -9.17
N GLY A 494 -3.23 -20.40 -7.88
CA GLY A 494 -3.57 -21.51 -7.00
C GLY A 494 -5.03 -21.49 -6.52
N PRO A 495 -5.48 -22.54 -5.83
CA PRO A 495 -6.84 -22.62 -5.28
C PRO A 495 -7.21 -21.43 -4.37
N ARG A 496 -6.25 -20.92 -3.59
CA ARG A 496 -6.47 -19.78 -2.70
C ARG A 496 -6.67 -18.45 -3.44
N ASP A 497 -6.12 -18.31 -4.65
CA ASP A 497 -6.30 -17.11 -5.47
C ASP A 497 -7.70 -17.09 -6.06
N VAL A 498 -8.16 -18.24 -6.57
CA VAL A 498 -9.54 -18.44 -7.02
C VAL A 498 -10.52 -18.18 -5.87
N LEU A 499 -10.20 -18.65 -4.66
CA LEU A 499 -10.98 -18.39 -3.46
C LEU A 499 -11.02 -16.90 -3.08
N LEU A 500 -9.90 -16.18 -3.21
CA LEU A 500 -9.84 -14.74 -2.95
C LEU A 500 -10.73 -13.98 -3.94
N ALA A 501 -10.65 -14.29 -5.24
CA ALA A 501 -11.48 -13.64 -6.25
C ALA A 501 -12.96 -13.99 -6.14
N SER A 502 -13.31 -15.23 -5.77
CA SER A 502 -14.70 -15.61 -5.52
C SER A 502 -15.24 -14.91 -4.26
N ALA A 503 -14.43 -14.78 -3.21
CA ALA A 503 -14.79 -14.01 -2.01
C ALA A 503 -15.00 -12.52 -2.33
N MET A 504 -14.21 -11.94 -3.23
CA MET A 504 -14.43 -10.58 -3.73
C MET A 504 -15.76 -10.47 -4.52
N ALA A 505 -16.09 -11.46 -5.35
CA ALA A 505 -17.36 -11.49 -6.08
C ALA A 505 -18.58 -11.64 -5.14
N LEU A 506 -18.42 -12.34 -4.03
CA LEU A 506 -19.40 -12.49 -2.96
C LEU A 506 -19.46 -11.28 -2.00
N ASP A 507 -18.63 -10.26 -2.22
CA ASP A 507 -18.45 -9.10 -1.33
C ASP A 507 -18.04 -9.44 0.12
N HIS A 508 -17.35 -10.58 0.32
CA HIS A 508 -17.01 -11.09 1.65
C HIS A 508 -15.75 -10.42 2.22
N LEU A 509 -15.90 -9.20 2.76
CA LEU A 509 -14.81 -8.36 3.27
C LEU A 509 -13.82 -9.07 4.22
N ASP A 510 -14.30 -9.84 5.19
CA ASP A 510 -13.44 -10.48 6.18
C ASP A 510 -12.58 -11.61 5.59
N LEU A 511 -13.18 -12.46 4.75
CA LEU A 511 -12.48 -13.55 4.07
C LEU A 511 -11.47 -12.98 3.08
N VAL A 512 -11.85 -11.95 2.31
CA VAL A 512 -10.92 -11.23 1.43
C VAL A 512 -9.76 -10.66 2.24
N GLY A 513 -10.03 -10.07 3.42
CA GLY A 513 -9.02 -9.54 4.32
C GLY A 513 -8.02 -10.60 4.77
N ARG A 514 -8.49 -11.71 5.33
CA ARG A 514 -7.60 -12.80 5.80
C ARG A 514 -6.76 -13.39 4.67
N LEU A 515 -7.37 -13.64 3.51
CA LEU A 515 -6.68 -14.23 2.36
C LEU A 515 -5.64 -13.27 1.75
N CYS A 516 -5.96 -11.98 1.66
CA CYS A 516 -4.98 -11.01 1.18
C CYS A 516 -3.87 -10.78 2.19
N ASP A 517 -4.14 -10.69 3.50
CA ASP A 517 -3.12 -10.51 4.54
C ASP A 517 -2.15 -11.71 4.59
N TRP A 518 -2.67 -12.94 4.52
CA TRP A 518 -1.84 -14.14 4.40
C TRP A 518 -0.96 -14.12 3.14
N ARG A 519 -1.54 -13.76 1.99
CA ARG A 519 -0.79 -13.75 0.73
C ARG A 519 0.24 -12.62 0.67
N LEU A 520 -0.05 -11.46 1.25
CA LEU A 520 0.90 -10.34 1.36
C LEU A 520 2.03 -10.62 2.36
N ALA A 521 1.79 -11.45 3.37
CA ALA A 521 2.86 -11.92 4.26
C ALA A 521 3.88 -12.79 3.51
N ALA A 522 3.42 -13.61 2.56
CA ALA A 522 4.29 -14.43 1.72
C ALA A 522 4.90 -13.65 0.54
N ILE A 523 4.09 -12.83 -0.14
CA ILE A 523 4.44 -12.10 -1.36
C ILE A 523 3.93 -10.65 -1.24
N PRO A 524 4.72 -9.73 -0.65
CA PRO A 524 4.29 -8.35 -0.40
C PRO A 524 3.91 -7.56 -1.66
N SER A 525 4.43 -7.95 -2.83
CA SER A 525 4.18 -7.31 -4.12
C SER A 525 3.10 -8.01 -4.96
N ASP A 526 2.35 -8.95 -4.37
CA ASP A 526 1.32 -9.69 -5.10
C ASP A 526 0.21 -8.75 -5.60
N ARG A 527 0.04 -8.71 -6.92
CA ARG A 527 -0.88 -7.78 -7.58
C ARG A 527 -2.33 -8.05 -7.21
N LEU A 528 -2.73 -9.32 -7.14
CA LEU A 528 -4.11 -9.70 -6.82
C LEU A 528 -4.44 -9.35 -5.37
N ALA A 529 -3.55 -9.68 -4.43
CA ALA A 529 -3.75 -9.39 -3.01
C ALA A 529 -3.76 -7.88 -2.74
N LEU A 530 -2.92 -7.08 -3.42
CA LEU A 530 -2.94 -5.62 -3.31
C LEU A 530 -4.18 -4.99 -3.97
N VAL A 531 -4.67 -5.54 -5.09
CA VAL A 531 -5.96 -5.14 -5.66
C VAL A 531 -7.11 -5.49 -4.72
N ALA A 532 -7.10 -6.68 -4.10
CA ALA A 532 -8.10 -7.09 -3.12
C ALA A 532 -8.08 -6.20 -1.88
N ARG A 533 -6.90 -5.81 -1.39
CA ARG A 533 -6.74 -4.87 -0.28
C ARG A 533 -7.26 -3.48 -0.63
N ALA A 534 -6.94 -2.95 -1.81
CA ALA A 534 -7.46 -1.67 -2.28
C ALA A 534 -8.98 -1.74 -2.49
N TRP A 535 -9.49 -2.84 -3.04
CA TRP A 535 -10.91 -3.10 -3.26
C TRP A 535 -11.73 -3.01 -1.96
N ARG A 536 -11.21 -3.49 -0.83
CA ARG A 536 -11.88 -3.35 0.49
C ARG A 536 -12.15 -1.90 0.90
N LEU A 537 -11.36 -0.95 0.38
CA LEU A 537 -11.49 0.48 0.66
C LEU A 537 -12.38 1.21 -0.37
N THR A 538 -12.78 0.53 -1.45
CA THR A 538 -13.63 1.15 -2.49
C THR A 538 -15.11 1.14 -2.10
N GLU A 539 -15.86 2.12 -2.62
CA GLU A 539 -17.31 2.20 -2.38
C GLU A 539 -18.04 0.92 -2.82
N PRO A 540 -19.11 0.49 -2.09
CA PRO A 540 -19.84 -0.75 -2.40
C PRO A 540 -20.31 -0.89 -3.84
N VAL A 541 -20.70 0.22 -4.47
CA VAL A 541 -21.15 0.24 -5.88
C VAL A 541 -20.02 -0.14 -6.85
N ASN A 542 -18.79 0.27 -6.54
CA ASN A 542 -17.61 0.04 -7.39
C ASN A 542 -16.94 -1.30 -7.12
N ARG A 543 -17.02 -1.82 -5.88
CA ARG A 543 -16.50 -3.15 -5.50
C ARG A 543 -16.93 -4.25 -6.47
N ARG A 544 -18.20 -4.26 -6.86
CA ARG A 544 -18.75 -5.29 -7.75
C ARG A 544 -18.16 -5.27 -9.16
N ALA A 545 -17.98 -4.08 -9.73
CA ALA A 545 -17.40 -3.92 -11.07
C ALA A 545 -15.95 -4.43 -11.10
N VAL A 546 -15.19 -4.08 -10.07
CA VAL A 546 -13.80 -4.51 -9.89
C VAL A 546 -13.73 -6.03 -9.71
N ALA A 547 -14.55 -6.61 -8.85
CA ALA A 547 -14.60 -8.06 -8.63
C ALA A 547 -14.94 -8.82 -9.92
N SER A 548 -15.88 -8.30 -10.73
CA SER A 548 -16.21 -8.88 -12.03
C SER A 548 -15.04 -8.85 -13.01
N THR A 549 -14.25 -7.76 -13.03
CA THR A 549 -13.03 -7.68 -13.83
C THR A 549 -11.97 -8.67 -13.35
N VAL A 550 -11.75 -8.77 -12.03
CA VAL A 550 -10.81 -9.74 -11.43
C VAL A 550 -11.18 -11.16 -11.81
N VAL A 551 -12.45 -11.55 -11.64
CA VAL A 551 -12.95 -12.89 -12.02
C VAL A 551 -12.79 -13.13 -13.52
N ALA A 552 -13.08 -12.16 -14.37
CA ALA A 552 -12.90 -12.29 -15.82
C ALA A 552 -11.42 -12.50 -16.21
N SER A 553 -10.50 -11.72 -15.61
CA SER A 553 -9.06 -11.89 -15.81
C SER A 553 -8.59 -13.27 -15.33
N MET A 554 -9.13 -13.77 -14.22
CA MET A 554 -8.82 -15.11 -13.73
C MET A 554 -9.34 -16.22 -14.63
N ILE A 555 -10.56 -16.13 -15.15
CA ILE A 555 -11.07 -17.09 -16.14
C ILE A 555 -10.16 -17.08 -17.36
N GLN A 556 -9.75 -15.90 -17.84
CA GLN A 556 -8.87 -15.79 -18.99
C GLN A 556 -7.52 -16.47 -18.74
N GLN A 557 -6.92 -16.33 -17.56
CA GLN A 557 -5.69 -17.04 -17.18
C GLN A 557 -5.93 -18.55 -17.02
N LEU A 558 -7.07 -18.92 -16.41
CA LEU A 558 -7.75 -20.22 -16.40
C LEU A 558 -7.62 -20.96 -17.73
N SER A 559 -8.19 -20.32 -18.75
CA SER A 559 -8.39 -20.89 -20.08
C SER A 559 -7.16 -20.74 -20.99
N ALA A 560 -6.26 -19.78 -20.71
CA ALA A 560 -5.05 -19.54 -21.50
C ALA A 560 -3.87 -20.45 -21.13
N ASP A 561 -3.98 -21.27 -20.07
CA ASP A 561 -2.92 -22.17 -19.61
C ASP A 561 -3.21 -23.67 -19.90
N PRO A 562 -2.95 -24.19 -21.13
CA PRO A 562 -2.82 -25.62 -21.37
C PRO A 562 -1.52 -26.26 -20.83
N MET A 563 -0.66 -25.55 -20.08
CA MET A 563 0.79 -25.79 -19.95
C MET A 563 1.27 -26.28 -18.57
N GLN A 564 0.47 -27.03 -17.79
CA GLN A 564 1.00 -27.92 -16.74
C GLN A 564 0.41 -29.35 -16.77
N ARG A 565 0.21 -29.90 -17.97
CA ARG A 565 0.39 -31.37 -18.14
C ARG A 565 1.85 -31.82 -17.91
N ARG A 566 2.81 -30.88 -17.74
CA ARG A 566 4.22 -31.13 -17.44
C ARG A 566 4.63 -30.43 -16.13
N ARG A 567 4.38 -31.09 -15.00
CA ARG A 567 5.07 -31.03 -13.70
C ARG A 567 4.23 -31.88 -12.72
N ALA A 568 3.76 -33.06 -13.12
CA ALA A 568 4.56 -34.28 -13.14
C ALA A 568 5.29 -34.51 -11.80
N LEU A 569 4.70 -35.38 -10.96
CA LEU A 569 5.40 -36.31 -10.05
C LEU A 569 6.05 -35.81 -8.75
N ALA A 570 5.62 -34.71 -8.12
CA ALA A 570 6.07 -34.39 -6.75
C ALA A 570 4.90 -34.25 -5.77
N PRO A 571 4.92 -34.97 -4.62
CA PRO A 571 3.97 -34.73 -3.53
C PRO A 571 4.36 -33.39 -2.89
N VAL A 572 3.55 -32.35 -3.09
CA VAL A 572 3.70 -31.13 -2.30
C VAL A 572 3.07 -31.41 -0.95
N GLU A 573 3.95 -31.39 0.05
CA GLU A 573 3.77 -31.65 1.46
C GLU A 573 2.37 -31.34 2.01
N GLN A 574 1.78 -32.36 2.62
CA GLN A 574 0.89 -32.19 3.75
C GLN A 574 1.68 -31.59 4.93
N ASP A 575 2.18 -30.36 4.81
CA ASP A 575 2.77 -29.67 5.95
C ASP A 575 1.72 -28.77 6.61
N GLY A 576 1.14 -29.34 7.67
CA GLY A 576 1.34 -28.74 8.99
C GLY A 576 0.71 -27.37 9.20
N GLY A 577 -0.59 -27.25 8.92
CA GLY A 577 -1.35 -26.06 9.24
C GLY A 577 -2.86 -26.27 9.21
N ALA A 578 -3.32 -27.48 9.55
CA ALA A 578 -4.72 -27.74 9.89
C ALA A 578 -5.04 -27.25 11.32
N GLY A 579 -4.59 -26.04 11.65
CA GLY A 579 -4.87 -25.36 12.90
C GLY A 579 -5.76 -24.15 12.63
N ASP A 580 -6.99 -24.23 13.12
CA ASP A 580 -7.94 -23.13 13.35
C ASP A 580 -8.37 -22.30 12.14
N PHE A 581 -9.14 -22.92 11.24
CA PHE A 581 -10.31 -22.24 10.68
C PHE A 581 -11.56 -23.02 11.08
N GLU A 582 -11.85 -22.99 12.38
CA GLU A 582 -13.22 -23.18 12.87
C GLU A 582 -14.15 -22.27 12.06
N SER A 583 -15.21 -22.89 11.58
CA SER A 583 -16.37 -22.36 10.87
C SER A 583 -16.30 -20.95 10.26
N LEU A 584 -16.60 -20.89 8.95
CA LEU A 584 -17.08 -19.70 8.25
C LEU A 584 -18.48 -19.28 8.76
N ASP A 585 -18.70 -19.19 10.07
CA ASP A 585 -19.94 -18.79 10.76
C ASP A 585 -20.11 -17.27 10.91
N GLY A 586 -19.38 -16.50 10.10
CA GLY A 586 -19.57 -15.05 9.98
C GLY A 586 -20.85 -14.73 9.22
N VAL A 587 -21.96 -14.62 9.95
CA VAL A 587 -23.29 -14.24 9.49
C VAL A 587 -23.24 -12.94 8.66
N ILE A 588 -23.45 -13.03 7.34
CA ILE A 588 -24.03 -11.91 6.59
C ILE A 588 -25.52 -11.89 6.95
N PRO A 589 -26.08 -10.76 7.44
CA PRO A 589 -27.51 -10.67 7.64
C PRO A 589 -28.19 -10.89 6.28
N ALA A 590 -28.99 -11.95 6.17
CA ALA A 590 -29.75 -12.30 4.96
C ALA A 590 -30.55 -11.10 4.37
N ARG A 591 -30.87 -10.08 5.20
CA ARG A 591 -31.46 -8.80 4.78
C ARG A 591 -30.59 -7.95 3.84
N GLN A 592 -29.27 -8.00 3.95
CA GLN A 592 -28.36 -7.25 3.07
C GLN A 592 -28.20 -7.96 1.72
N MET A 593 -28.10 -9.29 1.73
CA MET A 593 -28.09 -10.12 0.51
C MET A 593 -29.43 -10.03 -0.25
N LEU A 594 -30.57 -10.00 0.45
CA LEU A 594 -31.91 -9.88 -0.17
C LEU A 594 -32.20 -8.49 -0.75
N ARG A 595 -31.63 -7.40 -0.20
CA ARG A 595 -31.77 -6.04 -0.77
C ARG A 595 -31.01 -5.89 -2.08
N GLU A 596 -29.94 -6.66 -2.29
CA GLU A 596 -29.04 -6.56 -3.45
C GLU A 596 -29.37 -7.56 -4.56
N ALA A 597 -30.15 -8.62 -4.25
CA ALA A 597 -30.55 -9.69 -5.16
C ALA A 597 -31.40 -9.23 -6.37
N ARG A 598 -32.00 -8.04 -6.36
CA ARG A 598 -32.89 -7.61 -7.45
C ARG A 598 -32.18 -7.16 -8.74
N PHE A 599 -30.84 -7.08 -8.79
CA PHE A 599 -30.19 -6.43 -9.93
C PHE A 599 -29.06 -7.17 -10.67
N HIS A 600 -28.33 -8.18 -10.16
CA HIS A 600 -27.09 -8.59 -10.86
C HIS A 600 -26.66 -10.06 -10.75
N ALA A 601 -27.22 -10.96 -11.58
CA ALA A 601 -26.77 -12.36 -11.73
C ALA A 601 -25.37 -12.54 -12.37
N GLY A 602 -24.89 -11.55 -13.14
CA GLY A 602 -23.73 -11.72 -14.03
C GLY A 602 -22.35 -11.81 -13.37
N ALA A 603 -22.14 -11.25 -12.18
CA ALA A 603 -20.87 -11.39 -11.45
C ALA A 603 -20.77 -12.76 -10.76
N TYR A 604 -21.90 -13.24 -10.22
CA TYR A 604 -22.01 -14.54 -9.57
C TYR A 604 -21.91 -15.69 -10.58
N SER A 605 -22.59 -15.60 -11.74
CA SER A 605 -22.47 -16.63 -12.78
C SER A 605 -21.04 -16.76 -13.32
N ARG A 606 -20.32 -15.65 -13.46
CA ARG A 606 -18.88 -15.66 -13.80
C ARG A 606 -18.04 -16.28 -12.70
N ALA A 607 -18.31 -15.97 -11.42
CA ALA A 607 -17.58 -16.57 -10.30
C ALA A 607 -17.84 -18.08 -10.20
N GLU A 608 -19.06 -18.55 -10.49
CA GLU A 608 -19.36 -19.99 -10.60
C GLU A 608 -18.59 -20.61 -11.75
N SER A 609 -18.60 -19.99 -12.93
CA SER A 609 -17.86 -20.48 -14.10
C SER A 609 -16.35 -20.56 -13.83
N MET A 610 -15.80 -19.58 -13.12
CA MET A 610 -14.41 -19.56 -12.67
C MET A 610 -14.13 -20.72 -11.70
N LEU A 611 -14.98 -20.92 -10.70
CA LEU A 611 -14.85 -22.03 -9.75
C LEU A 611 -15.01 -23.40 -10.43
N ALA A 612 -15.88 -23.49 -11.44
CA ALA A 612 -16.08 -24.67 -12.25
C ALA A 612 -14.85 -25.00 -13.09
N GLU A 613 -14.25 -24.01 -13.74
CA GLU A 613 -12.96 -24.15 -14.42
C GLU A 613 -11.86 -24.54 -13.43
N ALA A 614 -11.71 -23.83 -12.32
CA ALA A 614 -10.70 -24.12 -11.31
C ALA A 614 -10.80 -25.55 -10.75
N LEU A 615 -12.01 -26.06 -10.49
CA LEU A 615 -12.20 -27.44 -10.02
C LEU A 615 -11.88 -28.51 -11.07
N ARG A 616 -11.83 -28.16 -12.38
CA ARG A 616 -11.24 -29.06 -13.39
C ARG A 616 -9.74 -29.23 -13.20
N HIS A 617 -9.06 -28.21 -12.65
CA HIS A 617 -7.63 -28.21 -12.37
C HIS A 617 -7.30 -28.73 -10.96
N TRP A 618 -8.13 -28.42 -9.95
CA TRP A 618 -7.94 -28.85 -8.54
C TRP A 618 -9.18 -29.54 -7.95
N PRO A 619 -9.46 -30.81 -8.32
CA PRO A 619 -10.69 -31.50 -7.89
C PRO A 619 -10.78 -31.75 -6.38
N SER A 620 -9.64 -31.84 -5.68
CA SER A 620 -9.53 -32.14 -4.24
C SER A 620 -9.42 -30.91 -3.34
N ALA A 621 -9.66 -29.71 -3.86
CA ALA A 621 -9.62 -28.49 -3.08
C ALA A 621 -10.96 -28.26 -2.35
N ASP A 622 -11.13 -28.84 -1.16
CA ASP A 622 -12.40 -28.82 -0.39
C ASP A 622 -12.96 -27.40 -0.19
N ALA A 623 -12.09 -26.41 0.02
CA ALA A 623 -12.50 -25.01 0.15
C ALA A 623 -13.12 -24.44 -1.15
N LEU A 624 -12.64 -24.86 -2.33
CA LEU A 624 -13.24 -24.47 -3.62
C LEU A 624 -14.55 -25.21 -3.87
N VAL A 625 -14.64 -26.49 -3.48
CA VAL A 625 -15.87 -27.27 -3.57
C VAL A 625 -16.97 -26.67 -2.69
N ASP A 626 -16.65 -26.35 -1.43
CA ASP A 626 -17.57 -25.71 -0.50
C ASP A 626 -18.01 -24.32 -1.01
N GLN A 627 -17.08 -23.51 -1.50
CA GLN A 627 -17.40 -22.18 -2.03
C GLN A 627 -18.21 -22.22 -3.32
N ARG A 628 -17.90 -23.16 -4.23
CA ARG A 628 -18.75 -23.40 -5.41
C ARG A 628 -20.13 -23.92 -5.00
N ARG A 629 -20.23 -24.79 -4.00
CA ARG A 629 -21.52 -25.26 -3.48
C ARG A 629 -22.33 -24.11 -2.89
N ARG A 630 -21.74 -23.23 -2.09
CA ARG A 630 -22.41 -22.03 -1.54
C ARG A 630 -22.89 -21.09 -2.65
N LEU A 631 -22.04 -20.85 -3.65
CA LEU A 631 -22.33 -19.94 -4.76
C LEU A 631 -23.36 -20.56 -5.73
N GLY A 632 -23.29 -21.88 -5.94
CA GLY A 632 -24.27 -22.68 -6.68
C GLY A 632 -25.63 -22.69 -5.98
N LEU A 633 -25.69 -22.93 -4.66
CA LEU A 633 -26.94 -22.84 -3.89
C LEU A 633 -27.58 -21.44 -3.96
N TRP A 634 -26.77 -20.38 -4.08
CA TRP A 634 -27.26 -19.02 -4.27
C TRP A 634 -27.78 -18.77 -5.69
N LEU A 635 -27.06 -19.25 -6.72
CA LEU A 635 -27.48 -19.18 -8.11
C LEU A 635 -28.73 -20.04 -8.36
N ASP A 636 -28.77 -21.26 -7.83
CA ASP A 636 -29.91 -22.16 -7.85
C ASP A 636 -31.10 -21.54 -7.13
N TRP A 637 -30.91 -20.81 -6.03
CA TRP A 637 -31.99 -20.05 -5.38
C TRP A 637 -32.49 -18.86 -6.21
N TYR A 638 -31.57 -18.13 -6.86
CA TYR A 638 -31.88 -17.03 -7.76
C TYR A 638 -32.62 -17.52 -9.03
N GLU A 639 -32.19 -18.64 -9.59
CA GLU A 639 -32.74 -19.26 -10.81
C GLU A 639 -34.00 -20.11 -10.53
N ALA A 640 -34.12 -20.76 -9.36
CA ALA A 640 -35.29 -21.55 -8.96
C ALA A 640 -36.49 -20.72 -8.45
N THR A 641 -36.43 -19.39 -8.59
CA THR A 641 -37.63 -18.58 -8.74
C THR A 641 -37.85 -18.40 -10.26
N PRO A 642 -38.47 -19.36 -11.00
CA PRO A 642 -39.49 -20.33 -10.60
C PRO A 642 -39.11 -21.81 -10.86
N SER A 643 -39.37 -22.68 -9.88
CA SER A 643 -39.36 -24.16 -9.88
C SER A 643 -37.99 -24.86 -9.78
N ALA A 644 -37.77 -25.52 -8.63
CA ALA A 644 -36.63 -26.39 -8.30
C ALA A 644 -36.61 -27.69 -9.14
N PRO A 645 -35.46 -28.39 -9.30
CA PRO A 645 -34.95 -29.41 -8.34
C PRO A 645 -33.39 -29.50 -8.36
N SER A 646 -32.62 -30.35 -7.68
CA SER A 646 -32.70 -31.22 -6.50
C SER A 646 -31.26 -31.71 -6.21
N GLY A 647 -30.92 -31.91 -4.94
CA GLY A 647 -29.89 -32.87 -4.52
C GLY A 647 -28.55 -32.27 -4.10
N MET A 648 -28.40 -31.95 -2.82
CA MET A 648 -27.16 -32.17 -2.04
C MET A 648 -27.45 -31.90 -0.56
N GLU A 649 -27.10 -32.87 0.30
CA GLU A 649 -27.13 -32.72 1.77
C GLU A 649 -25.90 -31.94 2.27
N PRO A 650 -26.10 -30.97 3.18
CA PRO A 650 -25.08 -30.61 4.16
C PRO A 650 -25.63 -30.52 5.60
N GLU A 651 -24.75 -30.78 6.55
CA GLU A 651 -25.02 -31.07 7.96
C GLU A 651 -25.63 -29.91 8.80
N ALA A 652 -26.76 -30.23 9.42
CA ALA A 652 -27.11 -30.12 10.85
C ALA A 652 -26.70 -28.94 11.76
N SER A 653 -26.65 -27.66 11.33
CA SER A 653 -26.72 -26.56 12.34
C SER A 653 -27.36 -25.22 11.97
N ALA A 654 -27.62 -24.90 10.70
CA ALA A 654 -28.17 -23.58 10.32
C ALA A 654 -29.71 -23.56 10.14
N PRO A 655 -30.39 -22.41 10.37
CA PRO A 655 -31.80 -22.21 10.00
C PRO A 655 -32.10 -22.56 8.53
N THR A 656 -31.11 -22.40 7.65
CA THR A 656 -31.14 -22.80 6.25
C THR A 656 -31.26 -24.31 6.05
N ALA A 657 -30.62 -25.12 6.91
CA ALA A 657 -30.72 -26.59 6.87
C ALA A 657 -32.08 -27.10 7.38
N ALA A 658 -32.67 -26.41 8.35
CA ALA A 658 -34.04 -26.68 8.79
C ALA A 658 -35.06 -26.27 7.72
N LEU A 659 -34.86 -25.13 7.06
CA LEU A 659 -35.68 -24.70 5.92
C LEU A 659 -35.63 -25.73 4.78
N ILE A 660 -34.45 -26.27 4.46
CA ILE A 660 -34.29 -27.32 3.44
C ILE A 660 -35.04 -28.61 3.83
N ARG A 661 -34.88 -29.09 5.07
CA ARG A 661 -35.59 -30.29 5.58
C ARG A 661 -37.11 -30.08 5.63
N MET A 662 -37.56 -28.87 5.97
CA MET A 662 -38.96 -28.50 6.00
C MET A 662 -39.58 -28.50 4.60
N LEU A 663 -38.88 -27.91 3.61
CA LEU A 663 -39.31 -27.92 2.21
C LEU A 663 -39.34 -29.34 1.63
N GLU A 664 -38.43 -30.22 2.06
CA GLU A 664 -38.44 -31.62 1.68
C GLU A 664 -39.64 -32.39 2.29
N ALA A 665 -39.94 -32.19 3.58
CA ALA A 665 -41.11 -32.79 4.24
C ALA A 665 -42.43 -32.35 3.58
N LEU A 666 -42.54 -31.05 3.25
CA LEU A 666 -43.67 -30.50 2.50
C LEU A 666 -43.81 -31.12 1.11
N ARG A 667 -42.70 -31.29 0.39
CA ARG A 667 -42.68 -31.91 -0.94
C ARG A 667 -43.09 -33.39 -0.93
N ARG A 668 -42.70 -34.14 0.11
CA ARG A 668 -43.04 -35.56 0.29
C ARG A 668 -44.44 -35.78 0.88
N GLY A 669 -45.12 -34.72 1.31
CA GLY A 669 -46.44 -34.81 1.92
C GLY A 669 -46.44 -35.53 3.27
N SER A 670 -45.37 -35.38 4.05
CA SER A 670 -45.22 -36.03 5.36
C SER A 670 -45.42 -35.00 6.49
N PRO A 671 -46.67 -34.79 6.97
CA PRO A 671 -46.97 -33.77 7.97
C PRO A 671 -46.26 -34.05 9.31
N GLU A 672 -46.04 -35.30 9.69
CA GLU A 672 -45.32 -35.67 10.91
C GLU A 672 -43.86 -35.21 10.87
N LYS A 673 -43.21 -35.38 9.72
CA LYS A 673 -41.81 -34.97 9.51
C LYS A 673 -41.68 -33.44 9.47
N LEU A 674 -42.68 -32.76 8.91
CA LEU A 674 -42.74 -31.30 8.91
C LEU A 674 -42.84 -30.76 10.34
N HIS A 675 -43.71 -31.35 11.16
CA HIS A 675 -43.89 -30.99 12.57
C HIS A 675 -42.61 -31.24 13.38
N GLU A 676 -41.94 -32.38 13.18
CA GLU A 676 -40.68 -32.72 13.84
C GLU A 676 -39.58 -31.68 13.52
N VAL A 677 -39.41 -31.33 12.24
CA VAL A 677 -38.39 -30.37 11.80
C VAL A 677 -38.68 -28.96 12.33
N LEU A 678 -39.94 -28.53 12.29
CA LEU A 678 -40.34 -27.21 12.80
C LEU A 678 -40.20 -27.12 14.32
N ARG A 679 -40.57 -28.18 15.07
CA ARG A 679 -40.38 -28.24 16.52
C ARG A 679 -38.89 -28.11 16.87
N ALA A 680 -38.03 -28.91 16.25
CA ALA A 680 -36.58 -28.85 16.47
C ALA A 680 -35.96 -27.49 16.07
N LEU A 681 -36.49 -26.83 15.03
CA LEU A 681 -36.07 -25.48 14.65
C LEU A 681 -36.48 -24.44 15.69
N LEU A 682 -37.74 -24.46 16.13
CA LEU A 682 -38.29 -23.45 17.03
C LEU A 682 -37.76 -23.57 18.46
N GLU A 683 -37.41 -24.79 18.90
CA GLU A 683 -36.69 -24.99 20.17
C GLU A 683 -35.32 -24.30 20.19
N ARG A 684 -34.64 -24.20 19.04
CA ARG A 684 -33.31 -23.58 18.90
C ARG A 684 -33.36 -22.13 18.46
N HIS A 685 -34.36 -21.77 17.65
CA HIS A 685 -34.58 -20.45 17.08
C HIS A 685 -36.05 -20.05 17.25
N PRO A 686 -36.44 -19.58 18.46
CA PRO A 686 -37.84 -19.36 18.80
C PRO A 686 -38.59 -18.35 17.93
N TRP A 687 -37.87 -17.43 17.26
CA TRP A 687 -38.45 -16.35 16.44
C TRP A 687 -38.26 -16.54 14.93
N ALA A 688 -38.14 -17.78 14.46
CA ALA A 688 -38.01 -18.12 13.03
C ALA A 688 -39.34 -17.96 12.23
N GLU A 689 -40.08 -16.86 12.42
CA GLU A 689 -41.35 -16.53 11.75
C GLU A 689 -41.30 -16.72 10.22
N PRO A 690 -40.25 -16.27 9.49
CA PRO A 690 -40.22 -16.42 8.03
C PRO A 690 -40.31 -17.88 7.58
N VAL A 691 -39.73 -18.82 8.34
CA VAL A 691 -39.73 -20.24 8.02
C VAL A 691 -41.12 -20.84 8.22
N VAL A 692 -41.80 -20.47 9.30
CA VAL A 692 -43.20 -20.85 9.57
C VAL A 692 -44.12 -20.32 8.47
N LEU A 693 -43.97 -19.06 8.07
CA LEU A 693 -44.80 -18.47 7.01
C LEU A 693 -44.58 -19.11 5.65
N ILE A 694 -43.35 -19.54 5.34
CA ILE A 694 -43.07 -20.29 4.10
C ILE A 694 -43.79 -21.65 4.12
N ALA A 695 -43.79 -22.36 5.25
CA ALA A 695 -44.52 -23.62 5.37
C ALA A 695 -46.02 -23.44 5.20
N ILE A 696 -46.59 -22.44 5.87
CA ILE A 696 -48.01 -22.08 5.77
C ILE A 696 -48.38 -21.71 4.33
N ALA A 697 -47.59 -20.84 3.69
CA ALA A 697 -47.85 -20.42 2.31
C ALA A 697 -47.83 -21.59 1.32
N HIS A 698 -46.97 -22.60 1.54
CA HIS A 698 -46.94 -23.81 0.74
C HIS A 698 -48.16 -24.71 0.98
N LEU A 699 -48.58 -24.89 2.23
CA LEU A 699 -49.78 -25.67 2.57
C LEU A 699 -51.05 -25.03 2.00
N MET A 700 -51.12 -23.69 2.00
CA MET A 700 -52.24 -22.92 1.43
C MET A 700 -52.45 -23.11 -0.07
N GLN A 701 -51.49 -23.66 -0.81
CA GLN A 701 -51.62 -23.97 -2.23
C GLN A 701 -52.38 -25.28 -2.51
N ARG A 702 -52.76 -26.03 -1.47
CA ARG A 702 -53.45 -27.33 -1.59
C ARG A 702 -54.94 -27.22 -1.26
N PRO A 703 -55.81 -28.04 -1.86
CA PRO A 703 -57.26 -28.01 -1.61
C PRO A 703 -57.64 -28.37 -0.15
N GLU A 704 -56.79 -29.11 0.56
CA GLU A 704 -56.97 -29.48 1.99
C GLU A 704 -56.20 -28.53 2.94
N ALA A 705 -55.92 -27.30 2.50
CA ALA A 705 -55.04 -26.33 3.19
C ALA A 705 -55.45 -25.97 4.62
N ALA A 706 -56.75 -25.92 4.92
CA ALA A 706 -57.23 -25.36 6.19
C ALA A 706 -56.79 -26.21 7.39
N GLU A 707 -57.08 -27.51 7.37
CA GLU A 707 -56.75 -28.44 8.46
C GLU A 707 -55.24 -28.57 8.67
N HIS A 708 -54.45 -28.59 7.59
CA HIS A 708 -52.99 -28.71 7.67
C HIS A 708 -52.32 -27.45 8.20
N VAL A 709 -52.81 -26.27 7.84
CA VAL A 709 -52.30 -24.99 8.36
C VAL A 709 -52.64 -24.84 9.84
N ASP A 710 -53.84 -25.26 10.26
CA ASP A 710 -54.27 -25.18 11.65
C ASP A 710 -53.50 -26.19 12.53
N ALA A 711 -53.27 -27.41 12.03
CA ALA A 711 -52.40 -28.39 12.69
C ALA A 711 -50.95 -27.89 12.83
N LEU A 712 -50.40 -27.25 11.80
CA LEU A 712 -49.07 -26.65 11.82
C LEU A 712 -48.97 -25.53 12.85
N LEU A 713 -49.97 -24.63 12.88
CA LEU A 713 -50.05 -23.56 13.87
C LEU A 713 -50.17 -24.12 15.29
N GLY A 714 -50.87 -25.24 15.49
CA GLY A 714 -50.89 -25.96 16.77
C GLY A 714 -49.50 -26.44 17.21
N VAL A 715 -48.68 -26.95 16.29
CA VAL A 715 -47.28 -27.32 16.60
C VAL A 715 -46.42 -26.10 16.94
N VAL A 716 -46.66 -24.97 16.27
CA VAL A 716 -45.98 -23.70 16.62
C VAL A 716 -46.46 -23.21 17.99
N ASP A 717 -47.73 -23.36 18.31
CA ASP A 717 -48.32 -22.94 19.59
C ASP A 717 -47.76 -23.72 20.77
N ASP A 718 -47.60 -25.04 20.62
CA ASP A 718 -46.94 -25.92 21.61
C ASP A 718 -45.53 -25.43 22.02
N VAL A 719 -44.79 -24.85 21.07
CA VAL A 719 -43.37 -24.48 21.26
C VAL A 719 -43.20 -22.99 21.54
N ASN A 720 -43.91 -22.14 20.80
CA ASN A 720 -43.91 -20.69 20.95
C ASN A 720 -45.31 -20.11 20.68
N PRO A 721 -46.15 -19.99 21.72
CA PRO A 721 -47.50 -19.45 21.61
C PRO A 721 -47.56 -18.03 21.01
N ARG A 722 -46.54 -17.22 21.27
CA ARG A 722 -46.48 -15.83 20.78
C ARG A 722 -46.30 -15.78 19.27
N LEU A 723 -45.45 -16.67 18.75
CA LEU A 723 -45.22 -16.80 17.31
C LEU A 723 -46.45 -17.41 16.62
N ALA A 724 -47.14 -18.35 17.26
CA ALA A 724 -48.38 -18.94 16.74
C ALA A 724 -49.50 -17.90 16.62
N LEU A 725 -49.69 -17.03 17.62
CA LEU A 725 -50.64 -15.93 17.55
C LEU A 725 -50.31 -14.94 16.41
N LEU A 726 -49.02 -14.61 16.24
CA LEU A 726 -48.55 -13.69 15.20
C LEU A 726 -48.74 -14.28 13.78
N ALA A 727 -48.31 -15.53 13.56
CA ALA A 727 -48.45 -16.22 12.29
C ALA A 727 -49.93 -16.53 11.98
N GLY A 728 -50.70 -16.94 12.99
CA GLY A 728 -52.13 -17.20 12.89
C GLY A 728 -52.93 -15.96 12.49
N ALA A 729 -52.62 -14.79 13.07
CA ALA A 729 -53.26 -13.53 12.69
C ALA A 729 -53.00 -13.15 11.21
N ARG A 730 -51.81 -13.47 10.67
CA ARG A 730 -51.52 -13.29 9.23
C ARG A 730 -52.33 -14.26 8.37
N VAL A 731 -52.53 -15.50 8.83
CA VAL A 731 -53.33 -16.48 8.12
C VAL A 731 -54.80 -16.04 8.06
N ASP A 732 -55.36 -15.57 9.17
CA ASP A 732 -56.76 -15.10 9.18
C ASP A 732 -56.96 -13.86 8.30
N LEU A 733 -55.96 -12.95 8.28
CA LEU A 733 -55.96 -11.82 7.36
C LEU A 733 -56.03 -12.27 5.89
N VAL A 734 -55.26 -13.30 5.50
CA VAL A 734 -55.26 -13.84 4.13
C VAL A 734 -56.54 -14.63 3.84
N ARG A 735 -57.09 -15.34 4.83
CA ARG A 735 -58.38 -16.06 4.72
C ARG A 735 -59.58 -15.10 4.65
N GLY A 736 -59.37 -13.81 4.89
CA GLY A 736 -60.43 -12.80 4.89
C GLY A 736 -61.30 -12.85 6.15
N ASP A 737 -60.78 -13.37 7.27
CA ASP A 737 -61.45 -13.38 8.56
C ASP A 737 -60.77 -12.41 9.54
N PRO A 738 -60.99 -11.09 9.38
CA PRO A 738 -60.29 -10.12 10.19
C PRO A 738 -60.72 -10.14 11.66
N ARG A 739 -61.86 -10.74 12.01
CA ARG A 739 -62.33 -10.83 13.41
C ARG A 739 -61.47 -11.78 14.21
N GLU A 740 -61.23 -12.98 13.70
CA GLU A 740 -60.35 -13.97 14.34
C GLU A 740 -58.90 -13.47 14.44
N GLY A 741 -58.41 -12.82 13.38
CA GLY A 741 -57.07 -12.23 13.41
C GLY A 741 -56.92 -11.13 14.47
N LEU A 742 -57.94 -10.28 14.66
CA LEU A 742 -57.92 -9.25 15.70
C LEU A 742 -57.90 -9.84 17.11
N ILE A 743 -58.66 -10.91 17.37
CA ILE A 743 -58.65 -11.60 18.67
C ILE A 743 -57.24 -12.12 18.99
N LYS A 744 -56.56 -12.74 18.02
CA LYS A 744 -55.19 -13.27 18.21
C LYS A 744 -54.17 -12.15 18.50
N ILE A 745 -54.27 -11.02 17.81
CA ILE A 745 -53.42 -9.86 18.05
C ILE A 745 -53.72 -9.19 19.40
N GLU A 746 -54.98 -9.10 19.81
CA GLU A 746 -55.34 -8.57 21.13
C GLU A 746 -54.81 -9.45 22.27
N LEU A 747 -54.88 -10.78 22.13
CA LEU A 747 -54.28 -11.73 23.08
C LEU A 747 -52.75 -11.57 23.14
N LEU A 748 -52.10 -11.37 21.98
CA LEU A 748 -50.66 -11.11 21.91
C LEU A 748 -50.29 -9.77 22.57
N PHE A 749 -51.09 -8.72 22.37
CA PHE A 749 -50.88 -7.44 23.04
C PHE A 749 -51.07 -7.54 24.55
N ARG A 750 -52.09 -8.24 25.04
CA ARG A 750 -52.31 -8.42 26.49
C ARG A 750 -51.18 -9.18 27.19
N SER A 751 -50.50 -10.08 26.48
CA SER A 751 -49.42 -10.91 27.01
C SER A 751 -48.02 -10.28 26.92
N GLU A 752 -47.85 -9.22 26.12
CA GLU A 752 -46.55 -8.60 25.85
C GLU A 752 -46.42 -7.19 26.47
N PRO A 753 -45.23 -6.72 26.89
CA PRO A 753 -45.01 -5.33 27.29
C PRO A 753 -45.19 -4.33 26.14
N SER A 754 -45.58 -3.08 26.45
CA SER A 754 -45.89 -2.02 25.46
C SER A 754 -44.75 -1.62 24.51
N GLY A 755 -43.51 -2.00 24.80
CA GLY A 755 -42.33 -1.75 23.95
C GLY A 755 -41.67 -2.99 23.34
N SER A 756 -42.29 -4.18 23.43
CA SER A 756 -41.64 -5.41 22.96
C SER A 756 -41.56 -5.48 21.43
N GLU A 757 -40.52 -6.15 20.91
CA GLU A 757 -40.36 -6.37 19.48
C GLU A 757 -41.53 -7.13 18.86
N VAL A 758 -42.16 -8.00 19.65
CA VAL A 758 -43.35 -8.78 19.29
C VAL A 758 -44.55 -7.87 19.06
N ARG A 759 -44.81 -6.91 19.96
CA ARG A 759 -45.87 -5.91 19.74
C ARG A 759 -45.60 -5.05 18.50
N ARG A 760 -44.32 -4.74 18.23
CA ARG A 760 -43.93 -4.01 17.00
C ARG A 760 -44.23 -4.82 15.73
N MET A 761 -43.89 -6.11 15.72
CA MET A 761 -44.18 -7.01 14.59
C MET A 761 -45.68 -7.21 14.37
N ALA A 762 -46.45 -7.26 15.46
CA ALA A 762 -47.90 -7.39 15.45
C ALA A 762 -48.64 -6.11 15.03
N ALA A 763 -48.03 -4.93 15.12
CA ALA A 763 -48.67 -3.65 14.81
C ALA A 763 -49.10 -3.49 13.35
N ASP A 764 -48.25 -3.89 12.39
CA ASP A 764 -48.59 -3.85 10.95
C ASP A 764 -49.75 -4.81 10.64
N ILE A 765 -49.73 -6.01 11.24
CA ILE A 765 -50.80 -7.00 11.08
C ILE A 765 -52.10 -6.48 11.71
N HIS A 766 -52.02 -5.88 12.90
CA HIS A 766 -53.15 -5.28 13.58
C HIS A 766 -53.82 -4.20 12.74
N ALA A 767 -53.03 -3.27 12.20
CA ALA A 767 -53.54 -2.20 11.35
C ALA A 767 -54.22 -2.73 10.10
N ARG A 768 -53.62 -3.73 9.43
CA ARG A 768 -54.23 -4.38 8.24
C ARG A 768 -55.53 -5.11 8.58
N LEU A 769 -55.60 -5.78 9.73
CA LEU A 769 -56.81 -6.44 10.22
C LEU A 769 -57.91 -5.42 10.58
N CYS A 770 -57.57 -4.32 11.24
CA CYS A 770 -58.50 -3.22 11.51
C CYS A 770 -59.05 -2.63 10.20
N LEU A 771 -58.20 -2.41 9.19
CA LEU A 771 -58.63 -1.94 7.87
C LEU A 771 -59.53 -2.96 7.16
N ALA A 772 -59.18 -4.24 7.19
CA ALA A 772 -60.00 -5.32 6.63
C ALA A 772 -61.36 -5.47 7.37
N ALA A 773 -61.41 -5.14 8.66
CA ALA A 773 -62.63 -5.09 9.47
C ALA A 773 -63.35 -3.73 9.45
N THR A 774 -62.95 -2.80 8.56
CA THR A 774 -63.49 -1.43 8.43
C THR A 774 -63.45 -0.58 9.73
N ARG A 775 -62.54 -0.90 10.65
CA ARG A 775 -62.27 -0.17 11.91
C ARG A 775 -61.14 0.87 11.71
N TYR A 776 -61.41 1.90 10.91
CA TYR A 776 -60.40 2.87 10.46
C TYR A 776 -59.78 3.70 11.59
N GLU A 777 -60.57 4.18 12.55
CA GLU A 777 -60.06 4.98 13.68
C GLU A 777 -59.07 4.19 14.54
N GLU A 778 -59.32 2.90 14.71
CA GLU A 778 -58.43 2.02 15.46
C GLU A 778 -57.16 1.72 14.69
N ALA A 779 -57.24 1.47 13.38
CA ALA A 779 -56.06 1.29 12.53
C ALA A 779 -55.09 2.49 12.62
N VAL A 780 -55.62 3.70 12.77
CA VAL A 780 -54.84 4.92 12.99
C VAL A 780 -54.29 4.97 14.44
N GLY A 781 -55.13 4.67 15.43
CA GLY A 781 -54.76 4.69 16.86
C GLY A 781 -53.71 3.66 17.29
N VAL A 782 -53.57 2.54 16.56
CA VAL A 782 -52.51 1.53 16.80
C VAL A 782 -51.10 2.15 16.78
N PHE A 783 -50.90 3.17 15.95
CA PHE A 783 -49.58 3.80 15.78
C PHE A 783 -49.33 4.96 16.75
N ASP A 784 -50.37 5.62 17.27
CA ASP A 784 -50.24 6.65 18.29
C ASP A 784 -49.72 6.05 19.62
N ASN A 785 -50.12 4.82 19.93
CA ASN A 785 -49.62 4.07 21.10
C ASN A 785 -48.16 3.57 20.94
N LEU A 786 -47.66 3.43 19.70
CA LEU A 786 -46.26 3.03 19.41
C LEU A 786 -45.32 4.23 19.27
N SER A 787 -45.87 5.45 19.19
CA SER A 787 -45.16 6.71 18.93
C SER A 787 -44.03 7.06 19.93
N ILE A 788 -44.00 6.40 21.07
CA ILE A 788 -43.10 6.70 22.20
C ILE A 788 -41.66 6.16 21.98
N THR A 789 -41.42 5.23 21.03
CA THR A 789 -40.19 4.40 21.08
C THR A 789 -39.17 4.51 19.93
N ALA A 790 -39.51 4.94 18.70
CA ALA A 790 -38.53 5.04 17.59
C ALA A 790 -38.96 5.98 16.42
N PRO A 791 -38.42 7.22 16.33
CA PRO A 791 -38.92 8.23 15.40
C PRO A 791 -38.54 8.06 13.91
N ASP A 792 -37.36 7.52 13.55
CA ASP A 792 -36.99 7.32 12.12
C ASP A 792 -37.81 6.20 11.46
N GLN A 793 -38.22 5.20 12.24
CA GLN A 793 -39.07 4.09 11.79
C GLN A 793 -40.55 4.51 11.65
N GLN A 794 -40.92 5.66 12.22
CA GLN A 794 -42.24 6.26 12.11
C GLN A 794 -42.55 6.75 10.69
N LEU A 795 -41.54 7.29 9.99
CA LEU A 795 -41.66 7.81 8.63
C LEU A 795 -41.88 6.67 7.61
N ASP A 796 -41.13 5.58 7.74
CA ASP A 796 -41.31 4.38 6.89
C ASP A 796 -42.69 3.77 7.08
N MET A 797 -43.16 3.66 8.32
CA MET A 797 -44.45 3.02 8.61
C MET A 797 -45.64 3.89 8.19
N LYS A 798 -45.57 5.22 8.34
CA LYS A 798 -46.59 6.14 7.82
C LYS A 798 -46.64 6.14 6.29
N LEU A 799 -45.49 6.02 5.63
CA LEU A 799 -45.42 5.85 4.18
C LEU A 799 -45.99 4.50 3.72
N ALA A 800 -45.77 3.42 4.48
CA ALA A 800 -46.39 2.13 4.19
C ALA A 800 -47.91 2.17 4.38
N LEU A 801 -48.40 2.78 5.46
CA LEU A 801 -49.83 2.94 5.75
C LEU A 801 -50.55 3.73 4.66
N THR A 802 -49.95 4.81 4.15
CA THR A 802 -50.55 5.60 3.05
C THR A 802 -50.71 4.80 1.76
N ARG A 803 -49.90 3.76 1.51
CA ARG A 803 -50.12 2.86 0.37
C ARG A 803 -51.34 1.97 0.58
N VAL A 804 -51.47 1.42 1.78
CA VAL A 804 -52.59 0.53 2.15
C VAL A 804 -53.89 1.33 2.24
N MET A 805 -53.85 2.56 2.76
CA MET A 805 -54.99 3.48 2.75
C MET A 805 -55.40 3.80 1.32
N ALA A 806 -54.45 4.08 0.42
CA ALA A 806 -54.74 4.41 -0.97
C ALA A 806 -55.38 3.27 -1.78
N GLU A 807 -55.29 2.02 -1.31
CA GLU A 807 -56.00 0.88 -1.92
C GLU A 807 -57.52 0.97 -1.67
N ASN A 808 -57.96 1.62 -0.59
CA ASN A 808 -59.38 1.71 -0.19
C ASN A 808 -59.95 3.14 -0.19
N ASP A 809 -59.13 4.14 0.13
CA ASP A 809 -59.48 5.56 0.22
C ASP A 809 -58.26 6.44 -0.14
N ARG A 810 -58.20 6.84 -1.42
CA ARG A 810 -57.12 7.67 -1.97
C ARG A 810 -57.11 9.09 -1.41
N GLU A 811 -58.29 9.65 -1.12
CA GLU A 811 -58.41 11.03 -0.66
C GLU A 811 -57.79 11.16 0.74
N THR A 812 -58.11 10.24 1.64
CA THR A 812 -57.53 10.22 2.98
C THR A 812 -56.03 9.92 2.96
N ALA A 813 -55.55 9.04 2.06
CA ALA A 813 -54.11 8.82 1.87
C ALA A 813 -53.39 10.10 1.40
N GLY A 814 -54.01 10.87 0.50
CA GLY A 814 -53.55 12.18 0.06
C GLY A 814 -53.48 13.19 1.21
N VAL A 815 -54.51 13.27 2.06
CA VAL A 815 -54.53 14.14 3.25
C VAL A 815 -53.40 13.80 4.23
N VAL A 816 -53.11 12.52 4.45
CA VAL A 816 -52.01 12.10 5.33
C VAL A 816 -50.66 12.51 4.74
N LEU A 817 -50.42 12.29 3.44
CA LEU A 817 -49.19 12.71 2.75
C LEU A 817 -49.03 14.25 2.75
N ALA A 818 -50.11 14.98 2.50
CA ALA A 818 -50.14 16.45 2.59
C ALA A 818 -49.82 16.93 4.01
N THR A 819 -50.36 16.26 5.02
CA THR A 819 -50.06 16.55 6.43
C THR A 819 -48.60 16.26 6.76
N MET A 820 -48.01 15.20 6.21
CA MET A 820 -46.58 14.89 6.36
C MET A 820 -45.69 15.97 5.72
N LEU A 821 -46.08 16.50 4.56
CA LEU A 821 -45.38 17.62 3.89
C LEU A 821 -45.50 18.92 4.70
N ARG A 822 -46.70 19.23 5.24
CA ARG A 822 -46.98 20.42 6.05
C ARG A 822 -46.33 20.39 7.44
N ARG A 823 -46.30 19.23 8.11
CA ARG A 823 -45.72 19.05 9.46
C ARG A 823 -44.19 18.88 9.48
N THR A 824 -43.49 19.20 8.40
CA THR A 824 -42.02 19.11 8.30
C THR A 824 -41.26 20.07 9.23
N ASN A 825 -41.96 20.87 10.05
CA ASN A 825 -41.41 21.84 10.99
C ASN A 825 -41.57 21.40 12.48
N LEU A 826 -41.29 20.14 12.80
CA LEU A 826 -41.19 19.70 14.20
C LEU A 826 -39.82 20.11 14.76
N GLN A 827 -39.81 21.15 15.58
CA GLN A 827 -38.82 21.32 16.63
C GLN A 827 -38.94 20.11 17.59
N GLY A 828 -38.29 19.00 17.26
CA GLY A 828 -38.35 17.79 18.08
C GLY A 828 -38.04 16.51 17.32
N SER A 829 -36.78 16.07 17.43
CA SER A 829 -36.26 14.69 17.26
C SER A 829 -36.33 13.92 15.94
N THR A 830 -36.99 14.36 14.86
CA THR A 830 -36.86 13.67 13.55
C THR A 830 -36.71 14.66 12.39
N ARG A 831 -35.46 14.90 11.94
CA ARG A 831 -35.22 15.72 10.75
C ARG A 831 -35.64 14.93 9.50
N MET A 832 -36.70 15.36 8.83
CA MET A 832 -37.03 14.89 7.48
C MET A 832 -35.80 15.07 6.58
N THR A 833 -35.14 14.00 6.12
CA THR A 833 -33.94 14.10 5.26
C THR A 833 -34.35 14.21 3.78
N PRO A 834 -33.44 14.62 2.87
CA PRO A 834 -33.72 14.59 1.42
C PRO A 834 -34.18 13.22 0.92
N TYR A 835 -33.69 12.13 1.54
CA TYR A 835 -34.12 10.76 1.26
C TYR A 835 -35.59 10.52 1.60
N TRP A 836 -36.03 10.92 2.79
CA TRP A 836 -37.44 10.77 3.20
C TRP A 836 -38.38 11.66 2.40
N LEU A 837 -37.93 12.88 2.09
CA LEU A 837 -38.71 13.81 1.29
C LEU A 837 -38.92 13.29 -0.14
N ASP A 838 -37.90 12.68 -0.75
CA ASP A 838 -38.04 12.02 -2.05
C ASP A 838 -39.13 10.94 -2.00
N ARG A 839 -39.14 10.08 -0.97
CA ARG A 839 -40.14 9.01 -0.85
C ARG A 839 -41.56 9.52 -0.61
N VAL A 840 -41.72 10.57 0.19
CA VAL A 840 -43.03 11.20 0.42
C VAL A 840 -43.53 11.86 -0.87
N LEU A 841 -42.67 12.57 -1.59
CA LEU A 841 -43.05 13.23 -2.85
C LEU A 841 -43.30 12.23 -3.99
N ALA A 842 -42.48 11.19 -4.12
CA ALA A 842 -42.69 10.10 -5.09
C ALA A 842 -44.05 9.41 -4.90
N GLN A 843 -44.45 9.23 -3.64
CA GLN A 843 -45.75 8.64 -3.32
C GLN A 843 -46.89 9.66 -3.44
N GLY A 844 -46.62 10.93 -3.09
CA GLY A 844 -47.54 12.05 -3.27
C GLY A 844 -47.90 12.31 -4.73
N GLU A 845 -46.96 12.16 -5.66
CA GLU A 845 -47.24 12.26 -7.11
C GLU A 845 -48.32 11.29 -7.61
N THR A 846 -48.57 10.20 -6.88
CA THR A 846 -49.54 9.17 -7.25
C THR A 846 -50.92 9.42 -6.63
N PHE A 847 -50.98 10.10 -5.48
CA PHE A 847 -52.18 10.17 -4.64
C PHE A 847 -52.65 11.58 -4.30
N ILE A 848 -51.85 12.61 -4.55
CA ILE A 848 -52.20 14.02 -4.38
C ILE A 848 -52.44 14.61 -5.77
N ASP A 849 -53.54 15.33 -5.94
CA ASP A 849 -53.82 16.04 -7.19
C ASP A 849 -52.70 17.03 -7.51
N ASP A 850 -52.30 17.12 -8.78
CA ASP A 850 -51.15 17.94 -9.19
C ASP A 850 -51.32 19.42 -8.80
N ASP A 851 -52.54 19.97 -8.83
CA ASP A 851 -52.82 21.33 -8.35
C ASP A 851 -52.57 21.49 -6.85
N GLN A 852 -53.05 20.54 -6.04
CA GLN A 852 -52.80 20.52 -4.60
C GLN A 852 -51.32 20.31 -4.29
N LEU A 853 -50.63 19.46 -5.06
CA LEU A 853 -49.20 19.20 -4.90
C LEU A 853 -48.37 20.45 -5.21
N VAL A 854 -48.73 21.21 -6.25
CA VAL A 854 -48.09 22.51 -6.56
C VAL A 854 -48.29 23.50 -5.41
N ASP A 855 -49.49 23.59 -4.85
CA ASP A 855 -49.77 24.49 -3.74
C ASP A 855 -49.02 24.08 -2.45
N LEU A 856 -48.97 22.78 -2.13
CA LEU A 856 -48.18 22.24 -1.02
C LEU A 856 -46.68 22.53 -1.19
N LEU A 857 -46.16 22.38 -2.41
CA LEU A 857 -44.75 22.66 -2.71
C LEU A 857 -44.42 24.16 -2.64
N LYS A 858 -45.36 25.04 -3.02
CA LYS A 858 -45.25 26.49 -2.82
C LYS A 858 -45.35 26.90 -1.35
N GLU A 859 -46.27 26.33 -0.59
CA GLU A 859 -46.38 26.55 0.86
C GLU A 859 -45.10 26.15 1.61
N ALA A 860 -44.41 25.11 1.13
CA ALA A 860 -43.18 24.62 1.73
C ALA A 860 -41.89 25.35 1.26
N GLN A 861 -41.98 26.22 0.22
CA GLN A 861 -40.84 26.98 -0.31
C GLN A 861 -40.23 28.04 0.62
N PRO A 862 -40.99 28.84 1.41
CA PRO A 862 -40.43 29.98 2.15
C PRO A 862 -39.45 29.59 3.28
N SER A 863 -39.52 28.35 3.77
CA SER A 863 -38.66 27.85 4.86
C SER A 863 -37.48 26.99 4.37
N ARG A 864 -37.45 26.62 3.09
CA ARG A 864 -36.52 25.63 2.54
C ARG A 864 -36.11 25.95 1.12
N ASP A 865 -35.46 27.09 0.99
CA ASP A 865 -34.86 27.57 -0.24
C ASP A 865 -33.68 26.70 -0.73
N LEU A 866 -33.55 25.41 -0.33
CA LEU A 866 -32.33 24.62 -0.39
C LEU A 866 -32.42 23.23 -1.02
N TRP A 867 -33.58 22.57 -1.20
CA TRP A 867 -33.57 21.14 -1.60
C TRP A 867 -33.96 20.89 -3.07
N PRO A 868 -33.02 20.42 -3.92
CA PRO A 868 -33.26 20.15 -5.34
C PRO A 868 -34.37 19.15 -5.62
N VAL A 869 -34.60 18.19 -4.71
CA VAL A 869 -35.66 17.17 -4.86
C VAL A 869 -37.04 17.80 -4.95
N MET A 870 -37.37 18.80 -4.12
CA MET A 870 -38.68 19.47 -4.16
C MET A 870 -38.89 20.22 -5.47
N ARG A 871 -37.84 20.88 -5.98
CA ARG A 871 -37.90 21.60 -7.26
C ARG A 871 -38.09 20.63 -8.43
N LEU A 872 -37.48 19.44 -8.38
CA LEU A 872 -37.69 18.38 -9.36
C LEU A 872 -39.18 17.97 -9.44
N TYR A 873 -39.79 17.63 -8.30
CA TYR A 873 -41.20 17.27 -8.24
C TYR A 873 -42.13 18.44 -8.59
N HIS A 874 -41.75 19.68 -8.26
CA HIS A 874 -42.50 20.88 -8.64
C HIS A 874 -42.51 21.09 -10.17
N VAL A 875 -41.38 20.92 -10.86
CA VAL A 875 -41.32 20.97 -12.33
C VAL A 875 -42.17 19.87 -12.94
N ARG A 876 -42.10 18.64 -12.41
CA ARG A 876 -42.90 17.50 -12.91
C ARG A 876 -44.41 17.74 -12.77
N ALA A 877 -44.86 18.25 -11.63
CA ALA A 877 -46.27 18.58 -11.42
C ALA A 877 -46.74 19.73 -12.35
N LEU A 878 -45.94 20.78 -12.52
CA LEU A 878 -46.25 21.88 -13.45
C LEU A 878 -46.28 21.43 -14.91
N LEU A 879 -45.42 20.49 -15.30
CA LEU A 879 -45.43 19.88 -16.63
C LEU A 879 -46.70 19.06 -16.86
N ARG A 880 -47.13 18.25 -15.89
CA ARG A 880 -48.38 17.48 -15.98
C ARG A 880 -49.62 18.38 -16.07
N LEU A 881 -49.61 19.53 -15.37
CA LEU A 881 -50.64 20.57 -15.48
C LEU A 881 -50.50 21.47 -16.73
N LYS A 882 -49.53 21.19 -17.62
CA LYS A 882 -49.20 22.02 -18.80
C LYS A 882 -48.94 23.51 -18.48
N ARG A 883 -48.50 23.84 -17.26
CA ARG A 883 -48.14 25.20 -16.83
C ARG A 883 -46.70 25.53 -17.24
N LEU A 884 -46.43 25.47 -18.55
CA LEU A 884 -45.08 25.56 -19.14
C LEU A 884 -44.28 26.81 -18.70
N PRO A 885 -44.85 28.03 -18.63
CA PRO A 885 -44.09 29.20 -18.19
C PRO A 885 -43.60 29.09 -16.74
N ALA A 886 -44.44 28.56 -15.85
CA ALA A 886 -44.06 28.33 -14.46
C ALA A 886 -43.02 27.20 -14.35
N ALA A 887 -43.17 26.14 -15.15
CA ALA A 887 -42.21 25.04 -15.19
C ALA A 887 -40.82 25.50 -15.66
N ARG A 888 -40.74 26.38 -16.69
CA ARG A 888 -39.48 27.02 -17.16
C ARG A 888 -38.77 27.76 -16.02
N VAL A 889 -39.51 28.56 -15.25
CA VAL A 889 -38.94 29.34 -14.13
C VAL A 889 -38.35 28.43 -13.05
N VAL A 890 -39.09 27.39 -12.64
CA VAL A 890 -38.63 26.47 -11.59
C VAL A 890 -37.46 25.60 -12.08
N LEU A 891 -37.47 25.20 -13.36
CA LEU A 891 -36.38 24.44 -13.99
C LEU A 891 -35.10 25.26 -14.07
N ALA A 892 -35.17 26.52 -14.50
CA ALA A 892 -33.99 27.41 -14.54
C ALA A 892 -33.36 27.59 -13.14
N GLN A 893 -34.19 27.67 -12.10
CA GLN A 893 -33.69 27.74 -10.72
C GLN A 893 -33.05 26.43 -10.25
N LEU A 894 -33.50 25.28 -10.76
CA LEU A 894 -32.93 23.97 -10.47
C LEU A 894 -31.59 23.77 -11.21
N GLU A 895 -31.52 24.16 -12.48
CA GLU A 895 -30.32 24.12 -13.32
C GLU A 895 -29.17 24.96 -12.76
N ALA A 896 -29.49 26.17 -12.30
CA ALA A 896 -28.53 27.07 -11.65
C ALA A 896 -27.81 26.45 -10.43
N ARG A 897 -28.34 25.37 -9.87
CA ARG A 897 -27.79 24.69 -8.68
C ARG A 897 -27.25 23.29 -8.92
N LYS A 898 -27.73 22.57 -9.93
CA LYS A 898 -27.42 21.13 -10.15
C LYS A 898 -26.71 20.84 -11.47
N GLY A 899 -26.54 21.83 -12.36
CA GLY A 899 -25.95 21.61 -13.68
C GLY A 899 -26.73 20.58 -14.52
N ASP A 900 -26.05 19.90 -15.44
CA ASP A 900 -26.63 18.92 -16.38
C ASP A 900 -26.81 17.51 -15.76
N ALA A 901 -27.37 17.43 -14.56
CA ALA A 901 -27.75 16.13 -14.01
C ALA A 901 -28.78 15.43 -14.94
N PRO A 902 -28.71 14.10 -15.14
CA PRO A 902 -29.55 13.39 -16.12
C PRO A 902 -31.06 13.62 -15.94
N ALA A 903 -31.53 13.73 -14.70
CA ALA A 903 -32.94 14.03 -14.38
C ALA A 903 -33.35 15.47 -14.74
N VAL A 904 -32.41 16.42 -14.72
CA VAL A 904 -32.63 17.82 -15.14
C VAL A 904 -32.61 17.92 -16.66
N ALA A 905 -31.67 17.21 -17.32
CA ALA A 905 -31.61 17.12 -18.78
C ALA A 905 -32.89 16.51 -19.37
N GLY A 906 -33.41 15.42 -18.79
CA GLY A 906 -34.66 14.82 -19.24
C GLY A 906 -35.89 15.73 -19.05
N LEU A 907 -35.90 16.60 -18.02
CA LEU A 907 -36.97 17.59 -17.84
C LEU A 907 -36.86 18.75 -18.84
N ARG A 908 -35.62 19.16 -19.17
CA ARG A 908 -35.35 20.16 -20.22
C ARG A 908 -35.84 19.66 -21.57
N GLU A 909 -35.47 18.43 -21.96
CA GLU A 909 -35.94 17.78 -23.18
C GLU A 909 -37.47 17.67 -23.23
N ALA A 910 -38.12 17.28 -22.11
CA ALA A 910 -39.57 17.21 -22.03
C ALA A 910 -40.27 18.58 -22.15
N LEU A 911 -39.62 19.65 -21.68
CA LEU A 911 -40.12 21.02 -21.78
C LEU A 911 -39.95 21.59 -23.20
N ASP A 912 -38.82 21.29 -23.83
CA ASP A 912 -38.49 21.73 -25.19
C ASP A 912 -39.33 20.99 -26.25
N ALA A 913 -39.75 19.76 -25.95
CA ALA A 913 -40.65 18.97 -26.80
C ALA A 913 -42.14 19.37 -26.67
N ALA A 914 -42.52 20.21 -25.70
CA ALA A 914 -43.91 20.58 -25.47
C ALA A 914 -44.33 21.79 -26.36
N PRO A 915 -45.36 21.67 -27.22
CA PRO A 915 -45.75 22.75 -28.12
C PRO A 915 -46.28 23.98 -27.37
N GLU A 916 -45.75 25.16 -27.70
CA GLU A 916 -46.23 26.44 -27.15
C GLU A 916 -47.67 26.69 -27.60
N GLY A 917 -48.62 26.62 -26.67
CA GLY A 917 -50.02 26.98 -26.91
C GLY A 917 -51.05 25.84 -26.80
N ALA A 918 -50.69 24.66 -26.31
CA ALA A 918 -51.71 23.67 -25.93
C ALA A 918 -52.48 24.16 -24.68
N GLY A 919 -53.69 24.68 -24.90
CA GLY A 919 -54.67 24.95 -23.84
C GLY A 919 -55.01 23.70 -23.00
N PRO A 920 -55.72 23.89 -21.87
CA PRO A 920 -55.73 22.97 -20.72
C PRO A 920 -55.88 21.49 -21.09
#